data_AF-A0A1Y1S9Z4-F1
#
_entry.id   AF-A0A1Y1S9Z4-F1
#
_cell.length_a   1.000
_cell.length_b   1.000
_cell.length_c   1.000
_cell.angle_alpha   90.00
_cell.angle_beta   90.00
_cell.angle_gamma   90.00
#
_symmetry.space_group_name_H-M   'P 1'
#
loop_
_entity.id
_entity.type
_entity.pdbx_description
1 polymer ?
#
loop_
_entity_poly.entity_id
_entity_poly.type
_entity_poly.pdbx_seq_one_letter_code
_entity_poly.pdbx_strand_id
1 'polypeptide(L)'
;MLRRSRLRAVVLAILQLLPARHRPAMQRWLLRTRQRLAPMTRHQINLIRDSGLWDENWFSRHHPQLATDGNPLRTFVRQGAAQALQPHPLFDSRWYLDNNPDVAAIGVNPLFHYLTSGHREGRQPNPLFSDHWYRDRNSDIAAFEASALQHYARFGDAEGRDPHPLLKTTWYREQHRDLSPHATVLAHYLALGEHNDLKPNAWFDPAHYRKQLSGYDGPSLLQHFVAVGADAGLDPCAEFSLHEYCENHPEVADRGINPLIDFLDSGRARQRSGAAQPLSAEQWWQLFGRLTTQEQRRLRAVQNSPERPRVALVHAAGQAPQVIRSQAGESALDLQLCSYAEAANLAEVDALLWLEQADCVYEDALALGLCWLQRDPAASVYFDERISADGEHAETLDFKPDWSPARARSGALHIAALMMQPHNPLARQLIQQQPSTLRDCLEQAKPAHLPFIGLQRKAKPRTAAPRTPRTQQPQVSIIIPTRDQLEYLRTCIEGIRSQTQYPAWDIVLIDNGSQDPEALAYLAELGEDRRITVKRWDRPFNYSELCNVGARLAQGELLCMLNNDIEISQSDWLDRLVDEACEPDCGAVGAMLLYPDGRIQSAGVLMGPGGVAANRFATVAPQRVPAEALDHVHEVSAVAGACLLTRKEIYLQLGGLDERNLRVAFNDVDYCLRLREHGLYCRLEPRVQLIHHESVSLKDHSRGRGDDFAREVAWMQSRWADAIARDPFHNLNLSLSKFRPLTPYPGNRRAALWPLLGIDTGLAPSPAGLHPPLRWYVDDNQQRVAEVRQAQRAIELDAPGTQAGLAVLILTKDRPEYIVPLTRALIAAEPAFAARGLTLRIIIGDTGSQDPAVLELYRSLPACCHLVSGLAYQFSRCNNQLLAQARDLDTVLFLNNDIAFDDAAGALLQLRSAVHAEPGIGIVGALLQFPDGTVQHQGIAAFEHGPLRGFVHHPGAHAPTTLEPGEQHTCLAVTGALLMARSDALQVTGGFDESYAAECQDVDLCLAAARGGFASAVKHVGRIIHFENGTREIGEENWADRRRLMRRWHNWIEAHWL
;
A
#
# COMPACT_ATOMS: atom_id res chain seq x y z
N MET A 1 -26.77 13.58 -16.22
CA MET A 1 -26.91 14.98 -16.70
C MET A 1 -27.98 15.19 -17.80
N LEU A 2 -28.43 14.15 -18.54
CA LEU A 2 -29.36 14.28 -19.68
C LEU A 2 -30.84 14.62 -19.37
N ARG A 3 -31.31 14.53 -18.11
CA ARG A 3 -32.67 14.99 -17.74
C ARG A 3 -32.79 16.51 -17.53
N ARG A 4 -31.67 17.25 -17.40
CA ARG A 4 -31.67 18.70 -17.06
C ARG A 4 -31.65 19.62 -18.28
N SER A 5 -31.06 19.19 -19.39
CA SER A 5 -31.05 19.95 -20.66
C SER A 5 -32.44 20.01 -21.31
N ARG A 6 -33.21 18.90 -21.26
CA ARG A 6 -34.59 18.84 -21.77
C ARG A 6 -35.56 19.72 -20.96
N LEU A 7 -35.39 19.81 -19.64
CA LEU A 7 -36.23 20.68 -18.80
C LEU A 7 -36.00 22.18 -19.09
N ARG A 8 -34.75 22.57 -19.39
CA ARG A 8 -34.38 23.94 -19.74
C ARG A 8 -34.93 24.37 -21.11
N ALA A 9 -34.89 23.48 -22.10
CA ALA A 9 -35.46 23.74 -23.42
C ALA A 9 -36.99 23.93 -23.35
N VAL A 10 -37.68 23.13 -22.53
CA VAL A 10 -39.13 23.25 -22.31
C VAL A 10 -39.51 24.57 -21.63
N VAL A 11 -38.75 25.02 -20.61
CA VAL A 11 -39.02 26.28 -19.90
C VAL A 11 -38.76 27.51 -20.80
N LEU A 12 -37.72 27.48 -21.63
CA LEU A 12 -37.43 28.55 -22.59
C LEU A 12 -38.46 28.61 -23.72
N ALA A 13 -38.93 27.46 -24.22
CA ALA A 13 -40.00 27.40 -25.20
C ALA A 13 -41.33 27.94 -24.65
N ILE A 14 -41.67 27.63 -23.39
CA ILE A 14 -42.86 28.15 -22.71
C ILE A 14 -42.79 29.68 -22.52
N LEU A 15 -41.60 30.25 -22.28
CA LEU A 15 -41.40 31.70 -22.13
C LEU A 15 -41.60 32.48 -23.44
N GLN A 16 -41.27 31.87 -24.58
CA GLN A 16 -41.47 32.47 -25.91
C GLN A 16 -42.94 32.44 -26.36
N LEU A 17 -43.73 31.49 -25.85
CA LEU A 17 -45.15 31.32 -26.20
C LEU A 17 -46.12 32.13 -25.31
N LEU A 18 -45.63 32.81 -24.26
CA LEU A 18 -46.48 33.57 -23.33
C LEU A 18 -46.73 35.03 -23.78
N PRO A 19 -48.00 35.49 -23.76
CA PRO A 19 -48.35 36.89 -24.02
C PRO A 19 -47.65 37.84 -23.05
N ALA A 20 -47.20 39.00 -23.53
CA ALA A 20 -46.35 39.96 -22.79
C ALA A 20 -46.91 40.34 -21.40
N ARG A 21 -48.24 40.36 -21.24
CA ARG A 21 -48.93 40.66 -19.97
C ARG A 21 -48.72 39.62 -18.86
N HIS A 22 -48.34 38.38 -19.17
CA HIS A 22 -48.12 37.31 -18.19
C HIS A 22 -46.63 37.12 -17.81
N ARG A 23 -45.70 37.72 -18.57
CA ARG A 23 -44.25 37.64 -18.30
C ARG A 23 -43.84 38.19 -16.93
N PRO A 24 -44.40 39.32 -16.42
CA PRO A 24 -44.03 39.86 -15.12
C PRO A 24 -44.50 38.98 -13.94
N ALA A 25 -45.56 38.19 -14.12
CA ALA A 25 -46.04 37.25 -13.10
C ALA A 25 -45.17 35.98 -13.05
N MET A 26 -44.75 35.47 -14.21
CA MET A 26 -43.82 34.34 -14.32
C MET A 26 -42.39 34.71 -13.89
N GLN A 27 -41.93 35.93 -14.20
CA GLN A 27 -40.66 36.47 -13.68
C GLN A 27 -40.70 36.65 -12.16
N ARG A 28 -41.82 37.14 -11.60
CA ARG A 28 -42.03 37.19 -10.13
C ARG A 28 -42.12 35.79 -9.52
N TRP A 29 -42.67 34.80 -10.22
CA TRP A 29 -42.63 33.40 -9.80
C TRP A 29 -41.20 32.86 -9.81
N LEU A 30 -40.42 33.03 -10.88
CA LEU A 30 -38.99 32.68 -10.96
C LEU A 30 -38.11 33.41 -9.92
N LEU A 31 -38.42 34.68 -9.62
CA LEU A 31 -37.78 35.46 -8.53
C LEU A 31 -38.17 34.94 -7.15
N ARG A 32 -39.42 34.50 -6.95
CA ARG A 32 -39.87 33.80 -5.73
C ARG A 32 -39.27 32.39 -5.63
N THR A 33 -39.04 31.71 -6.74
CA THR A 33 -38.31 30.42 -6.79
C THR A 33 -36.81 30.62 -6.55
N ARG A 34 -36.24 31.78 -6.92
CA ARG A 34 -34.93 32.25 -6.46
C ARG A 34 -34.91 32.58 -4.97
N GLN A 35 -35.98 33.09 -4.37
CA GLN A 35 -36.08 33.26 -2.91
C GLN A 35 -36.30 31.93 -2.15
N ARG A 36 -36.68 30.85 -2.83
CA ARG A 36 -36.62 29.47 -2.32
C ARG A 36 -35.20 28.85 -2.33
N LEU A 37 -34.14 29.63 -2.67
CA LEU A 37 -32.72 29.22 -2.66
C LEU A 37 -32.04 29.22 -1.29
N ALA A 38 -32.78 29.32 -0.18
CA ALA A 38 -32.22 29.13 1.17
C ALA A 38 -31.43 27.79 1.35
N PRO A 39 -31.77 26.68 0.64
CA PRO A 39 -30.94 25.46 0.67
C PRO A 39 -29.60 25.60 -0.07
N MET A 40 -29.50 26.45 -1.10
CA MET A 40 -28.27 26.63 -1.88
C MET A 40 -27.23 27.50 -1.16
N THR A 41 -27.63 28.55 -0.43
CA THR A 41 -26.67 29.40 0.30
C THR A 41 -26.02 28.64 1.46
N ARG A 42 -26.75 27.77 2.17
CA ARG A 42 -26.18 26.94 3.24
C ARG A 42 -25.19 25.90 2.72
N HIS A 43 -25.53 25.24 1.61
CA HIS A 43 -24.63 24.28 0.97
C HIS A 43 -23.35 24.97 0.45
N GLN A 44 -23.48 26.14 -0.18
CA GLN A 44 -22.33 26.94 -0.62
C GLN A 44 -21.43 27.39 0.54
N ILE A 45 -22.02 27.87 1.64
CA ILE A 45 -21.30 28.27 2.85
C ILE A 45 -20.55 27.08 3.45
N ASN A 46 -21.20 25.92 3.61
CA ASN A 46 -20.55 24.74 4.15
C ASN A 46 -19.41 24.26 3.23
N LEU A 47 -19.65 24.18 1.92
CA LEU A 47 -18.64 23.72 0.97
C LEU A 47 -17.40 24.63 0.96
N ILE A 48 -17.60 25.96 0.98
CA ILE A 48 -16.48 26.91 1.01
C ILE A 48 -15.75 26.87 2.36
N ARG A 49 -16.48 26.85 3.49
CA ARG A 49 -15.88 26.75 4.82
C ARG A 49 -15.04 25.48 4.97
N ASP A 50 -15.61 24.35 4.57
CA ASP A 50 -15.02 23.04 4.76
C ASP A 50 -13.99 22.72 3.67
N SER A 51 -13.74 23.63 2.71
CA SER A 51 -12.80 23.43 1.61
C SER A 51 -11.34 23.62 1.99
N GLY A 52 -11.04 24.40 3.03
CA GLY A 52 -9.67 24.86 3.32
C GLY A 52 -9.20 26.01 2.41
N LEU A 53 -10.10 26.55 1.57
CA LEU A 53 -9.87 27.73 0.71
C LEU A 53 -10.69 28.94 1.21
N TRP A 54 -10.88 29.04 2.52
CA TRP A 54 -11.51 30.16 3.20
C TRP A 54 -10.69 30.54 4.43
N ASP A 55 -10.18 31.77 4.47
CA ASP A 55 -9.50 32.33 5.63
C ASP A 55 -10.21 33.63 6.03
N GLU A 56 -10.96 33.55 7.13
CA GLU A 56 -11.76 34.67 7.64
C GLU A 56 -10.90 35.86 8.09
N ASN A 57 -9.72 35.59 8.66
CA ASN A 57 -8.80 36.62 9.11
C ASN A 57 -8.17 37.33 7.92
N TRP A 58 -7.72 36.57 6.92
CA TRP A 58 -7.16 37.12 5.69
C TRP A 58 -8.23 37.93 4.93
N PHE A 59 -9.42 37.38 4.74
CA PHE A 59 -10.51 38.04 4.02
C PHE A 59 -10.91 39.36 4.70
N SER A 60 -11.04 39.36 6.02
CA SER A 60 -11.43 40.56 6.78
C SER A 60 -10.35 41.65 6.76
N ARG A 61 -9.06 41.29 6.70
CA ARG A 61 -7.96 42.26 6.56
C ARG A 61 -7.93 42.91 5.17
N HIS A 62 -8.22 42.16 4.11
CA HIS A 62 -8.14 42.64 2.73
C HIS A 62 -9.45 43.29 2.25
N HIS A 63 -10.57 42.96 2.89
CA HIS A 63 -11.89 43.51 2.58
C HIS A 63 -12.63 44.02 3.85
N PRO A 64 -12.02 44.93 4.63
CA PRO A 64 -12.56 45.39 5.92
C PRO A 64 -13.97 46.02 5.80
N GLN A 65 -14.27 46.62 4.64
CA GLN A 65 -15.56 47.21 4.31
C GLN A 65 -16.73 46.21 4.24
N LEU A 66 -16.46 44.91 4.13
CA LEU A 66 -17.48 43.84 4.06
C LEU A 66 -17.46 42.90 5.28
N ALA A 67 -16.56 43.12 6.25
CA ALA A 67 -16.43 42.31 7.46
C ALA A 67 -17.36 42.74 8.62
N THR A 68 -18.14 43.81 8.44
CA THR A 68 -18.93 44.48 9.50
C THR A 68 -20.23 43.78 9.91
N ASP A 69 -20.73 42.83 9.10
CA ASP A 69 -22.05 42.18 9.29
C ASP A 69 -22.03 40.93 10.20
N GLY A 70 -20.95 40.70 10.95
CA GLY A 70 -20.83 39.62 11.95
C GLY A 70 -20.70 38.20 11.39
N ASN A 71 -20.66 38.02 10.06
CA ASN A 71 -20.30 36.75 9.41
C ASN A 71 -19.68 37.00 8.01
N PRO A 72 -18.35 37.18 7.92
CA PRO A 72 -17.65 37.50 6.68
C PRO A 72 -17.86 36.48 5.55
N LEU A 73 -17.95 35.18 5.85
CA LEU A 73 -18.21 34.13 4.85
C LEU A 73 -19.59 34.28 4.22
N ARG A 74 -20.61 34.57 5.03
CA ARG A 74 -21.96 34.81 4.55
C ARG A 74 -22.02 36.07 3.70
N THR A 75 -21.27 37.12 4.05
CA THR A 75 -21.16 38.34 3.25
C THR A 75 -20.45 38.08 1.92
N PHE A 76 -19.36 37.31 1.93
CA PHE A 76 -18.65 36.89 0.73
C PHE A 76 -19.57 36.13 -0.24
N VAL A 77 -20.29 35.10 0.24
CA VAL A 77 -21.21 34.31 -0.60
C VAL A 77 -22.35 35.16 -1.17
N ARG A 78 -22.83 36.16 -0.43
CA ARG A 78 -23.96 37.01 -0.85
C ARG A 78 -23.57 38.14 -1.79
N GLN A 79 -22.40 38.75 -1.59
CA GLN A 79 -22.02 40.00 -2.23
C GLN A 79 -20.59 39.96 -2.76
N GLY A 80 -19.63 39.45 -1.98
CA GLY A 80 -18.21 39.46 -2.34
C GLY A 80 -17.86 38.66 -3.59
N ALA A 81 -18.46 37.48 -3.78
CA ALA A 81 -18.22 36.65 -4.95
C ALA A 81 -18.68 37.31 -6.27
N ALA A 82 -19.78 38.08 -6.24
CA ALA A 82 -20.28 38.81 -7.41
C ALA A 82 -19.41 40.03 -7.75
N GLN A 83 -18.62 40.52 -6.80
CA GLN A 83 -17.63 41.58 -6.98
C GLN A 83 -16.23 41.03 -7.32
N ALA A 84 -16.13 39.73 -7.61
CA ALA A 84 -14.87 39.03 -7.86
C ALA A 84 -13.84 39.19 -6.73
N LEU A 85 -14.29 39.34 -5.47
CA LEU A 85 -13.38 39.43 -4.33
C LEU A 85 -12.68 38.10 -4.09
N GLN A 86 -11.45 38.17 -3.63
CA GLN A 86 -10.63 37.01 -3.36
C GLN A 86 -11.01 36.41 -2.00
N PRO A 87 -11.35 35.11 -1.91
CA PRO A 87 -11.68 34.47 -0.63
C PRO A 87 -10.45 33.97 0.14
N HIS A 88 -9.35 33.71 -0.57
CA HIS A 88 -8.15 33.08 -0.03
C HIS A 88 -6.95 33.34 -0.97
N PRO A 89 -5.70 33.45 -0.47
CA PRO A 89 -4.51 33.66 -1.31
C PRO A 89 -4.34 32.64 -2.44
N LEU A 90 -4.74 31.39 -2.20
CA LEU A 90 -4.58 30.30 -3.16
C LEU A 90 -5.66 30.27 -4.27
N PHE A 91 -6.70 31.10 -4.19
CA PHE A 91 -7.75 31.15 -5.21
C PHE A 91 -8.06 32.59 -5.61
N ASP A 92 -7.72 32.98 -6.84
CA ASP A 92 -7.96 34.33 -7.36
C ASP A 92 -9.27 34.38 -8.14
N SER A 93 -10.31 34.96 -7.53
CA SER A 93 -11.64 35.08 -8.14
C SER A 93 -11.64 35.89 -9.43
N ARG A 94 -10.81 36.94 -9.55
CA ARG A 94 -10.80 37.82 -10.72
C ARG A 94 -10.07 37.14 -11.88
N TRP A 95 -8.89 36.62 -11.61
CA TRP A 95 -8.16 35.83 -12.60
C TRP A 95 -8.96 34.62 -13.07
N TYR A 96 -9.64 33.92 -12.16
CA TYR A 96 -10.50 32.80 -12.51
C TYR A 96 -11.62 33.22 -13.46
N LEU A 97 -12.28 34.36 -13.24
CA LEU A 97 -13.35 34.83 -14.11
C LEU A 97 -12.83 35.34 -15.46
N ASP A 98 -11.69 36.04 -15.48
CA ASP A 98 -11.08 36.57 -16.70
C ASP A 98 -10.65 35.44 -17.65
N ASN A 99 -10.18 34.30 -17.11
CA ASN A 99 -9.80 33.12 -17.88
C ASN A 99 -10.97 32.15 -18.16
N ASN A 100 -12.14 32.40 -17.57
CA ASN A 100 -13.33 31.55 -17.71
C ASN A 100 -14.56 32.42 -18.04
N PRO A 101 -14.63 32.99 -19.26
CA PRO A 101 -15.68 33.96 -19.64
C PRO A 101 -17.08 33.35 -19.63
N ASP A 102 -17.20 32.03 -19.79
CA ASP A 102 -18.44 31.29 -19.65
C ASP A 102 -18.95 31.30 -18.20
N VAL A 103 -18.07 31.14 -17.21
CA VAL A 103 -18.42 31.22 -15.78
C VAL A 103 -18.83 32.66 -15.41
N ALA A 104 -18.09 33.65 -15.93
CA ALA A 104 -18.41 35.06 -15.75
C ALA A 104 -19.81 35.41 -16.31
N ALA A 105 -20.16 34.90 -17.49
CA ALA A 105 -21.46 35.13 -18.11
C ALA A 105 -22.63 34.50 -17.33
N ILE A 106 -22.40 33.36 -16.65
CA ILE A 106 -23.43 32.68 -15.83
C ILE A 106 -23.61 33.38 -14.47
N GLY A 107 -22.58 34.09 -13.98
CA GLY A 107 -22.62 34.83 -12.71
C GLY A 107 -22.68 33.91 -11.48
N VAL A 108 -22.07 32.73 -11.54
CA VAL A 108 -21.92 31.80 -10.41
C VAL A 108 -20.73 32.22 -9.56
N ASN A 109 -20.79 31.97 -8.24
CA ASN A 109 -19.64 32.18 -7.36
C ASN A 109 -18.42 31.37 -7.87
N PRO A 110 -17.28 32.02 -8.18
CA PRO A 110 -16.15 31.38 -8.85
C PRO A 110 -15.50 30.28 -8.01
N LEU A 111 -15.32 30.50 -6.70
CA LEU A 111 -14.78 29.47 -5.80
C LEU A 111 -15.73 28.27 -5.69
N PHE A 112 -17.03 28.52 -5.58
CA PHE A 112 -18.02 27.44 -5.56
C PHE A 112 -18.03 26.65 -6.88
N HIS A 113 -17.91 27.33 -8.03
CA HIS A 113 -17.80 26.68 -9.33
C HIS A 113 -16.56 25.80 -9.40
N TYR A 114 -15.39 26.34 -9.00
CA TYR A 114 -14.14 25.60 -9.00
C TYR A 114 -14.23 24.34 -8.12
N LEU A 115 -14.75 24.46 -6.89
CA LEU A 115 -14.90 23.34 -5.94
C LEU A 115 -15.88 22.24 -6.41
N THR A 116 -16.86 22.58 -7.25
CA THR A 116 -17.89 21.63 -7.67
C THR A 116 -17.67 21.04 -9.06
N SER A 117 -17.01 21.77 -9.97
CA SER A 117 -16.88 21.36 -11.37
C SER A 117 -15.58 21.86 -12.00
N GLY A 118 -15.18 23.11 -11.73
CA GLY A 118 -14.06 23.73 -12.43
C GLY A 118 -12.73 22.99 -12.29
N HIS A 119 -12.42 22.43 -11.12
CA HIS A 119 -11.19 21.65 -10.94
C HIS A 119 -11.17 20.34 -11.75
N ARG A 120 -12.36 19.75 -12.02
CA ARG A 120 -12.49 18.52 -12.83
C ARG A 120 -12.43 18.81 -14.32
N GLU A 121 -12.81 20.02 -14.70
CA GLU A 121 -12.69 20.55 -16.06
C GLU A 121 -11.26 21.03 -16.37
N GLY A 122 -10.31 20.87 -15.44
CA GLY A 122 -8.92 21.32 -15.61
C GLY A 122 -8.74 22.84 -15.52
N ARG A 123 -9.74 23.58 -15.03
CA ARG A 123 -9.64 25.03 -14.85
C ARG A 123 -8.73 25.35 -13.68
N GLN A 124 -7.77 26.24 -13.92
CA GLN A 124 -6.78 26.63 -12.93
C GLN A 124 -7.39 27.62 -11.93
N PRO A 125 -7.03 27.55 -10.62
CA PRO A 125 -7.51 28.47 -9.60
C PRO A 125 -6.69 29.77 -9.48
N ASN A 126 -5.45 29.75 -9.99
CA ASN A 126 -4.52 30.87 -10.06
C ASN A 126 -3.39 30.53 -11.08
N PRO A 127 -2.55 31.49 -11.48
CA PRO A 127 -1.51 31.30 -12.49
C PRO A 127 -0.38 30.31 -12.14
N LEU A 128 -0.19 30.01 -10.85
CA LEU A 128 0.91 29.19 -10.32
C LEU A 128 0.40 27.93 -9.66
N PHE A 129 -0.78 27.45 -10.08
CA PHE A 129 -1.31 26.16 -9.66
C PHE A 129 -2.10 25.52 -10.80
N SER A 130 -1.68 24.33 -11.20
CA SER A 130 -2.38 23.53 -12.21
C SER A 130 -2.85 22.22 -11.61
N ASP A 131 -4.17 22.00 -11.59
CA ASP A 131 -4.76 20.75 -11.07
C ASP A 131 -4.23 19.52 -11.80
N HIS A 132 -4.12 19.60 -13.13
CA HIS A 132 -3.63 18.50 -13.96
C HIS A 132 -2.16 18.21 -13.66
N TRP A 133 -1.30 19.22 -13.73
CA TRP A 133 0.13 19.06 -13.48
C TRP A 133 0.41 18.56 -12.06
N TYR A 134 -0.28 19.13 -11.07
CA TYR A 134 -0.12 18.72 -9.69
C TYR A 134 -0.55 17.27 -9.47
N ARG A 135 -1.65 16.82 -10.08
CA ARG A 135 -2.10 15.40 -10.01
C ARG A 135 -1.17 14.46 -10.76
N ASP A 136 -0.68 14.85 -11.93
CA ASP A 136 0.30 14.06 -12.70
C ASP A 136 1.58 13.81 -11.89
N ARG A 137 2.03 14.82 -11.14
CA ARG A 137 3.24 14.72 -10.33
C ARG A 137 3.04 14.02 -8.98
N ASN A 138 1.80 13.99 -8.50
CA ASN A 138 1.39 13.48 -7.20
C ASN A 138 0.29 12.42 -7.37
N SER A 139 0.61 11.33 -8.07
CA SER A 139 -0.36 10.28 -8.42
C SER A 139 -0.94 9.54 -7.20
N ASP A 140 -0.35 9.71 -6.02
CA ASP A 140 -0.85 9.24 -4.74
C ASP A 140 -2.14 9.97 -4.30
N ILE A 141 -2.40 11.18 -4.80
CA ILE A 141 -3.63 11.93 -4.51
C ILE A 141 -4.80 11.54 -5.45
N ALA A 142 -4.63 10.53 -6.30
CA ALA A 142 -5.71 10.04 -7.17
C ALA A 142 -6.94 9.55 -6.38
N ALA A 143 -6.76 9.17 -5.11
CA ALA A 143 -7.85 8.82 -4.19
C ALA A 143 -8.40 10.00 -3.38
N PHE A 144 -7.80 11.20 -3.49
CA PHE A 144 -8.26 12.39 -2.79
C PHE A 144 -9.49 12.97 -3.50
N GLU A 145 -10.65 12.90 -2.83
CA GLU A 145 -11.96 13.24 -3.42
C GLU A 145 -12.14 14.74 -3.74
N ALA A 146 -11.34 15.61 -3.11
CA ALA A 146 -11.35 17.05 -3.28
C ALA A 146 -10.39 17.54 -4.40
N SER A 147 -10.37 18.84 -4.69
CA SER A 147 -9.50 19.39 -5.73
C SER A 147 -8.01 19.26 -5.39
N ALA A 148 -7.14 19.29 -6.40
CA ALA A 148 -5.69 19.21 -6.16
C ALA A 148 -5.20 20.39 -5.31
N LEU A 149 -5.82 21.56 -5.50
CA LEU A 149 -5.55 22.75 -4.70
C LEU A 149 -5.94 22.56 -3.23
N GLN A 150 -7.06 21.86 -2.96
CA GLN A 150 -7.46 21.53 -1.59
C GLN A 150 -6.48 20.54 -0.93
N HIS A 151 -5.95 19.58 -1.69
CA HIS A 151 -4.88 18.71 -1.19
C HIS A 151 -3.63 19.52 -0.88
N TYR A 152 -3.20 20.37 -1.82
CA TYR A 152 -1.99 21.17 -1.66
C TYR A 152 -2.08 22.12 -0.46
N ALA A 153 -3.22 22.80 -0.30
CA ALA A 153 -3.47 23.71 0.81
C ALA A 153 -3.44 23.03 2.19
N ARG A 154 -3.86 21.76 2.28
CA ARG A 154 -3.95 21.01 3.55
C ARG A 154 -2.69 20.20 3.87
N PHE A 155 -2.09 19.60 2.85
CA PHE A 155 -1.04 18.59 3.02
C PHE A 155 0.16 18.89 2.13
N GLY A 156 -0.08 19.19 0.85
CA GLY A 156 0.98 19.17 -0.13
C GLY A 156 2.12 20.14 0.11
N ASP A 157 1.83 21.34 0.62
CA ASP A 157 2.84 22.32 0.98
C ASP A 157 3.68 21.90 2.21
N ALA A 158 3.06 21.25 3.20
CA ALA A 158 3.75 20.70 4.38
C ALA A 158 4.60 19.48 4.01
N GLU A 159 4.18 18.70 3.03
CA GLU A 159 4.92 17.58 2.46
C GLU A 159 6.03 18.02 1.49
N GLY A 160 6.20 19.33 1.28
CA GLY A 160 7.24 19.89 0.41
C GLY A 160 6.98 19.67 -1.08
N ARG A 161 5.74 19.38 -1.49
CA ARG A 161 5.36 19.19 -2.90
C ARG A 161 5.36 20.53 -3.62
N ASP A 162 5.82 20.54 -4.86
CA ASP A 162 5.77 21.72 -5.72
C ASP A 162 4.32 21.93 -6.22
N PRO A 163 3.75 23.14 -6.15
CA PRO A 163 2.44 23.46 -6.73
C PRO A 163 2.47 23.66 -8.26
N HIS A 164 3.63 24.03 -8.79
CA HIS A 164 3.85 24.35 -10.20
C HIS A 164 5.36 24.23 -10.53
N PRO A 165 5.77 23.97 -11.79
CA PRO A 165 7.19 23.90 -12.19
C PRO A 165 8.01 25.12 -11.76
N LEU A 166 7.39 26.30 -11.85
CA LEU A 166 8.00 27.60 -11.60
C LEU A 166 8.07 28.00 -10.12
N LEU A 167 7.50 27.23 -9.18
CA LEU A 167 7.60 27.50 -7.75
C LEU A 167 8.07 26.25 -7.01
N LYS A 168 9.29 26.31 -6.45
CA LYS A 168 9.92 25.15 -5.78
C LYS A 168 9.77 25.25 -4.27
N THR A 169 8.88 24.43 -3.69
CA THR A 169 8.46 24.56 -2.27
C THR A 169 9.64 24.43 -1.31
N THR A 170 10.46 23.39 -1.49
CA THR A 170 11.62 23.13 -0.62
C THR A 170 12.69 24.22 -0.74
N TRP A 171 13.06 24.56 -1.97
CA TRP A 171 14.05 25.60 -2.25
C TRP A 171 13.61 26.97 -1.71
N TYR A 172 12.33 27.34 -1.90
CA TYR A 172 11.80 28.62 -1.43
C TYR A 172 11.86 28.74 0.10
N ARG A 173 11.50 27.67 0.84
CA ARG A 173 11.63 27.65 2.32
C ARG A 173 13.07 27.75 2.79
N GLU A 174 14.02 27.18 2.06
CA GLU A 174 15.44 27.29 2.39
C GLU A 174 15.96 28.73 2.29
N GLN A 175 15.46 29.50 1.31
CA GLN A 175 15.80 30.92 1.13
C GLN A 175 15.06 31.83 2.11
N HIS A 176 13.86 31.45 2.53
CA HIS A 176 13.00 32.21 3.44
C HIS A 176 12.79 31.45 4.76
N ARG A 177 13.87 31.29 5.55
CA ARG A 177 13.81 30.55 6.83
C ARG A 177 12.98 31.23 7.91
N ASP A 178 12.61 32.48 7.70
CA ASP A 178 11.72 33.29 8.52
C ASP A 178 10.23 32.98 8.28
N LEU A 179 9.90 32.22 7.22
CA LEU A 179 8.54 31.74 7.00
C LEU A 179 8.13 30.79 8.13
N SER A 180 6.95 31.04 8.71
CA SER A 180 6.34 30.11 9.67
C SER A 180 6.25 28.70 9.05
N PRO A 181 6.56 27.61 9.80
CA PRO A 181 6.38 26.24 9.33
C PRO A 181 4.96 25.91 8.84
N HIS A 182 3.97 26.68 9.28
CA HIS A 182 2.56 26.53 8.90
C HIS A 182 2.10 27.47 7.78
N ALA A 183 2.96 28.37 7.28
CA ALA A 183 2.62 29.25 6.16
C ALA A 183 2.82 28.52 4.83
N THR A 184 1.82 28.62 3.95
CA THR A 184 1.88 28.04 2.60
C THR A 184 2.83 28.81 1.71
N VAL A 185 3.80 28.13 1.07
CA VAL A 185 4.79 28.76 0.19
C VAL A 185 4.12 29.47 -0.98
N LEU A 186 3.18 28.82 -1.65
CA LEU A 186 2.40 29.44 -2.74
C LEU A 186 1.61 30.66 -2.28
N ALA A 187 0.96 30.59 -1.11
CA ALA A 187 0.20 31.72 -0.58
C ALA A 187 1.12 32.91 -0.24
N HIS A 188 2.28 32.63 0.36
CA HIS A 188 3.28 33.65 0.65
C HIS A 188 3.85 34.27 -0.62
N TYR A 189 4.17 33.46 -1.63
CA TYR A 189 4.70 33.96 -2.90
C TYR A 189 3.69 34.85 -3.63
N LEU A 190 2.43 34.41 -3.74
CA LEU A 190 1.36 35.19 -4.36
C LEU A 190 1.06 36.49 -3.59
N ALA A 191 1.16 36.49 -2.26
CA ALA A 191 0.86 37.67 -1.45
C ALA A 191 2.02 38.68 -1.36
N LEU A 192 3.26 38.20 -1.25
CA LEU A 192 4.44 39.01 -0.94
C LEU A 192 5.58 38.84 -1.94
N GLY A 193 5.72 37.66 -2.54
CA GLY A 193 6.82 37.33 -3.44
C GLY A 193 6.82 38.16 -4.72
N GLU A 194 5.64 38.32 -5.33
CA GLU A 194 5.47 39.09 -6.58
C GLU A 194 5.81 40.58 -6.41
N HIS A 195 5.54 41.14 -5.22
CA HIS A 195 5.73 42.57 -4.93
C HIS A 195 7.13 42.92 -4.41
N ASN A 196 7.85 41.94 -3.85
CA ASN A 196 9.16 42.15 -3.21
C ASN A 196 10.32 41.51 -3.98
N ASP A 197 10.12 41.18 -5.26
CA ASP A 197 11.14 40.55 -6.12
C ASP A 197 11.72 39.25 -5.57
N LEU A 198 10.92 38.49 -4.81
CA LEU A 198 11.39 37.22 -4.29
C LEU A 198 11.52 36.21 -5.42
N LYS A 199 12.58 35.40 -5.38
CA LYS A 199 12.82 34.36 -6.37
C LYS A 199 11.89 33.17 -6.05
N PRO A 200 11.08 32.68 -6.99
CA PRO A 200 10.23 31.50 -6.78
C PRO A 200 10.99 30.19 -6.93
N ASN A 201 12.11 30.23 -7.63
CA ASN A 201 13.03 29.14 -7.86
C ASN A 201 14.41 29.72 -8.25
N ALA A 202 15.43 28.87 -8.38
CA ALA A 202 16.79 29.31 -8.70
C ALA A 202 16.98 29.91 -10.11
N TRP A 203 16.03 29.68 -11.02
CA TRP A 203 16.11 29.96 -12.46
C TRP A 203 15.11 31.04 -12.92
N PHE A 204 14.52 31.78 -11.98
CA PHE A 204 13.75 32.98 -12.29
C PHE A 204 14.15 34.09 -11.33
N ASP A 205 14.74 35.15 -11.86
CA ASP A 205 15.20 36.32 -11.12
C ASP A 205 14.36 37.55 -11.52
N PRO A 206 13.40 37.97 -10.67
CA PRO A 206 12.54 39.12 -10.97
C PRO A 206 13.30 40.42 -11.22
N ALA A 207 14.43 40.64 -10.54
CA ALA A 207 15.23 41.85 -10.70
C ALA A 207 16.00 41.86 -12.03
N HIS A 208 16.46 40.70 -12.50
CA HIS A 208 17.04 40.55 -13.83
C HIS A 208 15.96 40.74 -14.90
N TYR A 209 14.84 40.02 -14.77
CA TYR A 209 13.75 40.02 -15.74
C TYR A 209 13.15 41.42 -15.93
N ARG A 210 12.95 42.18 -14.84
CA ARG A 210 12.44 43.56 -14.91
C ARG A 210 13.32 44.49 -15.75
N LYS A 211 14.64 44.32 -15.76
CA LYS A 211 15.54 45.18 -16.55
C LYS A 211 15.32 45.06 -18.05
N GLN A 212 14.72 43.96 -18.50
CA GLN A 212 14.40 43.70 -19.90
C GLN A 212 13.03 44.26 -20.31
N LEU A 213 12.20 44.69 -19.33
CA LEU A 213 10.88 45.27 -19.59
C LEU A 213 10.96 46.80 -19.62
N SER A 214 10.50 47.41 -20.71
CA SER A 214 10.37 48.87 -20.80
C SER A 214 8.99 49.32 -20.31
N GLY A 215 8.90 49.84 -19.09
CA GLY A 215 7.68 50.50 -18.57
C GLY A 215 6.55 49.57 -18.15
N TYR A 216 6.85 48.33 -17.75
CA TYR A 216 5.85 47.41 -17.19
C TYR A 216 5.66 47.66 -15.69
N ASP A 217 4.49 48.21 -15.32
CA ASP A 217 4.07 48.44 -13.94
C ASP A 217 3.00 47.41 -13.47
N GLY A 218 2.91 46.26 -14.14
CA GLY A 218 1.96 45.21 -13.78
C GLY A 218 2.39 44.41 -12.54
N PRO A 219 1.43 43.79 -11.83
CA PRO A 219 1.65 43.26 -10.48
C PRO A 219 2.49 41.98 -10.41
N SER A 220 2.65 41.23 -11.50
CA SER A 220 3.43 39.98 -11.49
C SER A 220 4.35 39.83 -12.71
N LEU A 221 5.66 39.80 -12.44
CA LEU A 221 6.71 39.60 -13.43
C LEU A 221 6.79 38.13 -13.89
N LEU A 222 6.55 37.19 -12.97
CA LEU A 222 6.53 35.76 -13.30
C LEU A 222 5.33 35.42 -14.18
N GLN A 223 4.16 36.00 -13.91
CA GLN A 223 2.99 35.83 -14.77
C GLN A 223 3.20 36.47 -16.15
N HIS A 224 3.82 37.66 -16.21
CA HIS A 224 4.20 38.28 -17.47
C HIS A 224 5.14 37.37 -18.27
N PHE A 225 6.13 36.77 -17.61
CA PHE A 225 7.03 35.81 -18.24
C PHE A 225 6.30 34.61 -18.86
N VAL A 226 5.39 34.00 -18.09
CA VAL A 226 4.61 32.84 -18.56
C VAL A 226 3.66 33.19 -19.71
N ALA A 227 3.03 34.36 -19.65
CA ALA A 227 1.98 34.74 -20.60
C ALA A 227 2.51 35.29 -21.94
N VAL A 228 3.61 36.05 -21.90
CA VAL A 228 4.12 36.77 -23.09
C VAL A 228 5.64 36.84 -23.15
N GLY A 229 6.31 36.78 -22.00
CA GLY A 229 7.75 37.03 -21.91
C GLY A 229 8.63 35.97 -22.52
N ALA A 230 8.29 34.69 -22.33
CA ALA A 230 9.02 33.59 -22.93
C ALA A 230 8.93 33.64 -24.47
N ASP A 231 7.75 33.94 -25.00
CA ASP A 231 7.54 34.08 -26.45
C ASP A 231 8.23 35.32 -27.03
N ALA A 232 8.38 36.38 -26.22
CA ALA A 232 9.15 37.57 -26.55
C ALA A 232 10.67 37.38 -26.43
N GLY A 233 11.15 36.18 -26.04
CA GLY A 233 12.58 35.88 -25.89
C GLY A 233 13.26 36.58 -24.72
N LEU A 234 12.50 36.93 -23.68
CA LEU A 234 13.02 37.62 -22.51
C LEU A 234 13.56 36.63 -21.47
N ASP A 235 14.86 36.68 -21.19
CA ASP A 235 15.56 35.69 -20.38
C ASP A 235 15.12 35.75 -18.90
N PRO A 236 14.76 34.61 -18.27
CA PRO A 236 14.21 34.59 -16.91
C PRO A 236 15.26 34.87 -15.82
N CYS A 237 16.54 34.63 -16.08
CA CYS A 237 17.67 35.00 -15.23
C CYS A 237 18.94 35.14 -16.08
N ALA A 238 20.03 35.63 -15.49
CA ALA A 238 21.28 35.85 -16.23
C ALA A 238 21.94 34.53 -16.69
N GLU A 239 21.65 33.44 -15.99
CA GLU A 239 22.23 32.11 -16.18
C GLU A 239 21.43 31.22 -17.16
N PHE A 240 20.30 31.69 -17.70
CA PHE A 240 19.44 30.92 -18.59
C PHE A 240 19.02 31.75 -19.80
N SER A 241 19.55 31.39 -20.98
CA SER A 241 19.14 32.00 -22.25
C SER A 241 18.05 31.18 -22.93
N LEU A 242 16.89 31.78 -23.16
CA LEU A 242 15.80 31.16 -23.92
C LEU A 242 16.21 30.88 -25.36
N HIS A 243 16.96 31.79 -25.97
CA HIS A 243 17.43 31.65 -27.34
C HIS A 243 18.33 30.42 -27.49
N GLU A 244 19.38 30.31 -26.67
CA GLU A 244 20.31 29.17 -26.70
C GLU A 244 19.60 27.84 -26.36
N TYR A 245 18.64 27.85 -25.42
CA TYR A 245 17.90 26.65 -25.07
C TYR A 245 17.00 26.17 -26.21
N CYS A 246 16.29 27.07 -26.88
CA CYS A 246 15.43 26.76 -28.02
C CYS A 246 16.24 26.33 -29.26
N GLU A 247 17.43 26.89 -29.50
CA GLU A 247 18.32 26.44 -30.58
C GLU A 247 18.78 24.99 -30.37
N ASN A 248 19.08 24.60 -29.13
CA ASN A 248 19.50 23.25 -28.79
C ASN A 248 18.33 22.25 -28.69
N HIS A 249 17.09 22.75 -28.57
CA HIS A 249 15.86 21.96 -28.41
C HIS A 249 14.72 22.50 -29.28
N PRO A 250 14.84 22.43 -30.63
CA PRO A 250 13.85 23.01 -31.55
C PRO A 250 12.45 22.41 -31.36
N GLU A 251 12.35 21.17 -30.86
CA GLU A 251 11.07 20.50 -30.59
C GLU A 251 10.24 21.17 -29.48
N VAL A 252 10.87 22.00 -28.63
CA VAL A 252 10.19 22.76 -27.56
C VAL A 252 9.41 23.92 -28.17
N ALA A 253 10.00 24.60 -29.16
CA ALA A 253 9.34 25.66 -29.91
C ALA A 253 8.16 25.12 -30.73
N ASP A 254 8.33 23.97 -31.39
CA ASP A 254 7.28 23.33 -32.20
C ASP A 254 6.03 22.92 -31.39
N ARG A 255 6.20 22.62 -30.09
CA ARG A 255 5.12 22.25 -29.17
C ARG A 255 4.47 23.44 -28.47
N GLY A 256 5.02 24.65 -28.63
CA GLY A 256 4.55 25.86 -27.94
C GLY A 256 4.66 25.75 -26.41
N ILE A 257 5.65 25.01 -25.89
CA ILE A 257 5.86 24.85 -24.45
C ILE A 257 6.84 25.92 -23.97
N ASN A 258 6.55 26.56 -22.84
CA ASN A 258 7.47 27.53 -22.24
C ASN A 258 8.85 26.86 -21.97
N PRO A 259 9.96 27.38 -22.53
CA PRO A 259 11.23 26.68 -22.47
C PRO A 259 11.83 26.56 -21.06
N LEU A 260 11.57 27.52 -20.18
CA LEU A 260 11.97 27.40 -18.77
C LEU A 260 11.16 26.32 -18.05
N ILE A 261 9.87 26.17 -18.38
CA ILE A 261 9.04 25.09 -17.83
C ILE A 261 9.54 23.73 -18.34
N ASP A 262 9.84 23.57 -19.63
CA ASP A 262 10.45 22.33 -20.13
C ASP A 262 11.81 22.07 -19.48
N PHE A 263 12.62 23.10 -19.25
CA PHE A 263 13.89 22.95 -18.55
C PHE A 263 13.71 22.48 -17.08
N LEU A 264 12.74 23.01 -16.37
CA LEU A 264 12.49 22.66 -14.97
C LEU A 264 11.81 21.29 -14.80
N ASP A 265 10.98 20.88 -15.77
CA ASP A 265 10.25 19.60 -15.76
C ASP A 265 11.04 18.47 -16.43
N SER A 266 11.58 18.73 -17.63
CA SER A 266 12.28 17.80 -18.52
C SER A 266 13.81 17.99 -18.48
N GLY A 267 14.27 19.23 -18.34
CA GLY A 267 15.69 19.60 -18.36
C GLY A 267 16.48 19.04 -17.19
N ARG A 268 15.89 18.67 -16.04
CA ARG A 268 16.60 17.86 -15.02
C ARG A 268 16.71 16.37 -15.37
N ALA A 269 15.86 15.84 -16.25
CA ALA A 269 16.04 14.51 -16.83
C ALA A 269 17.11 14.53 -17.94
N ARG A 270 17.22 15.64 -18.70
CA ARG A 270 18.23 15.85 -19.76
C ARG A 270 19.57 16.41 -19.27
N GLN A 271 19.62 17.21 -18.20
CA GLN A 271 20.87 17.57 -17.51
C GLN A 271 21.40 16.43 -16.64
N ARG A 272 20.55 15.44 -16.29
CA ARG A 272 21.03 14.14 -15.81
C ARG A 272 21.64 13.28 -16.91
N SER A 273 21.39 13.59 -18.20
CA SER A 273 22.21 13.10 -19.32
C SER A 273 23.49 13.92 -19.54
N GLY A 274 23.68 15.02 -18.81
CA GLY A 274 25.00 15.34 -18.27
C GLY A 274 25.27 14.32 -17.16
N ALA A 275 25.73 13.14 -17.58
CA ALA A 275 25.94 11.96 -16.77
C ALA A 275 26.20 12.29 -15.28
N ALA A 276 25.17 12.13 -14.43
CA ALA A 276 25.46 11.31 -13.26
C ALA A 276 25.90 10.01 -13.90
N GLN A 277 27.22 9.80 -14.01
CA GLN A 277 27.75 8.58 -14.60
C GLN A 277 26.92 7.45 -13.99
N PRO A 278 26.26 6.60 -14.80
CA PRO A 278 25.75 5.37 -14.25
C PRO A 278 26.90 4.82 -13.43
N LEU A 279 26.64 4.59 -12.13
CA LEU A 279 27.67 4.16 -11.20
C LEU A 279 28.50 3.11 -11.95
N SER A 280 29.81 3.30 -12.05
CA SER A 280 30.64 2.31 -12.72
C SER A 280 30.34 0.95 -12.10
N ALA A 281 30.53 -0.15 -12.81
CA ALA A 281 30.25 -1.46 -12.22
C ALA A 281 30.96 -1.67 -10.87
N GLU A 282 32.13 -1.04 -10.68
CA GLU A 282 32.82 -0.97 -9.39
C GLU A 282 32.09 -0.12 -8.33
N GLN A 283 31.51 1.03 -8.70
CA GLN A 283 30.70 1.84 -7.79
C GLN A 283 29.37 1.15 -7.44
N TRP A 284 28.76 0.44 -8.39
CA TRP A 284 27.59 -0.43 -8.13
C TRP A 284 27.96 -1.60 -7.21
N TRP A 285 29.09 -2.27 -7.47
CA TRP A 285 29.63 -3.31 -6.61
C TRP A 285 29.95 -2.79 -5.20
N GLN A 286 30.49 -1.58 -5.06
CA GLN A 286 30.75 -0.95 -3.76
C GLN A 286 29.47 -0.56 -3.00
N LEU A 287 28.40 -0.19 -3.70
CA LEU A 287 27.08 0.09 -3.11
C LEU A 287 26.35 -1.18 -2.69
N PHE A 288 26.53 -2.28 -3.44
CA PHE A 288 25.96 -3.60 -3.16
C PHE A 288 26.80 -4.39 -2.13
N GLY A 289 28.10 -4.10 -2.08
CA GLY A 289 29.17 -4.81 -1.38
C GLY A 289 29.20 -4.61 0.14
N ARG A 290 28.07 -4.79 0.81
CA ARG A 290 28.09 -5.26 2.20
C ARG A 290 27.48 -6.65 2.25
N LEU A 291 28.25 -7.61 1.74
CA LEU A 291 28.11 -9.03 2.09
C LEU A 291 27.80 -9.14 3.59
N THR A 292 26.90 -10.04 3.98
CA THR A 292 26.66 -10.29 5.41
C THR A 292 27.97 -10.66 6.10
N THR A 293 28.08 -10.47 7.41
CA THR A 293 29.27 -10.91 8.16
C THR A 293 29.64 -12.37 7.87
N GLN A 294 28.65 -13.22 7.59
CA GLN A 294 28.87 -14.61 7.23
C GLN A 294 29.39 -14.79 5.79
N GLU A 295 28.81 -14.10 4.81
CA GLU A 295 29.29 -14.15 3.42
C GLU A 295 30.67 -13.49 3.30
N GLN A 296 30.94 -12.42 4.04
CA GLN A 296 32.29 -11.85 4.16
C GLN A 296 33.27 -12.86 4.73
N ARG A 297 32.88 -13.61 5.77
CA ARG A 297 33.73 -14.67 6.34
C ARG A 297 33.97 -15.80 5.34
N ARG A 298 32.95 -16.22 4.59
CA ARG A 298 33.07 -17.28 3.58
C ARG A 298 33.87 -16.85 2.36
N LEU A 299 33.60 -15.66 1.84
CA LEU A 299 34.38 -15.07 0.77
C LEU A 299 35.85 -14.92 1.21
N ARG A 300 36.10 -14.45 2.43
CA ARG A 300 37.46 -14.42 3.01
C ARG A 300 38.05 -15.82 3.17
N ALA A 301 37.26 -16.84 3.49
CA ALA A 301 37.75 -18.22 3.58
C ALA A 301 38.18 -18.76 2.21
N VAL A 302 37.41 -18.48 1.15
CA VAL A 302 37.78 -18.79 -0.24
C VAL A 302 39.02 -18.00 -0.68
N GLN A 303 39.04 -16.68 -0.40
CA GLN A 303 40.15 -15.79 -0.76
C GLN A 303 41.45 -16.10 -0.01
N ASN A 304 41.37 -16.60 1.22
CA ASN A 304 42.52 -16.96 2.04
C ASN A 304 42.84 -18.46 2.00
N SER A 305 42.20 -19.23 1.11
CA SER A 305 42.45 -20.67 0.99
C SER A 305 43.90 -20.91 0.54
N PRO A 306 44.67 -21.78 1.24
CA PRO A 306 46.06 -22.08 0.86
C PRO A 306 46.14 -22.81 -0.49
N GLU A 307 45.12 -23.59 -0.83
CA GLU A 307 44.90 -24.15 -2.16
C GLU A 307 43.82 -23.30 -2.86
N ARG A 308 44.19 -22.54 -3.89
CA ARG A 308 43.26 -21.68 -4.62
C ARG A 308 42.22 -22.55 -5.35
N PRO A 309 40.90 -22.32 -5.16
CA PRO A 309 39.89 -23.10 -5.87
C PRO A 309 39.98 -22.90 -7.39
N ARG A 310 39.82 -23.99 -8.13
CA ARG A 310 39.95 -24.04 -9.60
C ARG A 310 38.60 -23.80 -10.26
N VAL A 311 38.47 -22.75 -11.06
CA VAL A 311 37.25 -22.46 -11.83
C VAL A 311 37.56 -22.45 -13.32
N ALA A 312 36.85 -23.29 -14.08
CA ALA A 312 36.98 -23.34 -15.52
C ALA A 312 35.92 -22.45 -16.20
N LEU A 313 36.39 -21.51 -17.01
CA LEU A 313 35.58 -20.64 -17.85
C LEU A 313 35.48 -21.27 -19.24
N VAL A 314 34.30 -21.85 -19.53
CA VAL A 314 34.01 -22.58 -20.76
C VAL A 314 33.46 -21.61 -21.80
N HIS A 315 34.07 -21.51 -22.98
CA HIS A 315 33.63 -20.58 -24.03
C HIS A 315 33.56 -21.20 -25.43
N ALA A 316 32.80 -20.56 -26.32
CA ALA A 316 32.76 -20.89 -27.75
C ALA A 316 34.07 -20.49 -28.45
N ALA A 317 34.48 -21.21 -29.49
CA ALA A 317 35.68 -20.87 -30.27
C ALA A 317 35.66 -19.40 -30.71
N GLY A 318 36.67 -18.61 -30.35
CA GLY A 318 36.67 -17.16 -30.56
C GLY A 318 37.52 -16.41 -29.53
N GLN A 319 37.20 -15.14 -29.30
CA GLN A 319 37.88 -14.28 -28.34
C GLN A 319 37.65 -14.78 -26.90
N ALA A 320 38.71 -14.99 -26.14
CA ALA A 320 38.64 -15.45 -24.76
C ALA A 320 37.88 -14.44 -23.88
N PRO A 321 37.03 -14.92 -22.94
CA PRO A 321 36.32 -14.05 -22.00
C PRO A 321 37.28 -13.28 -21.10
N GLN A 322 36.88 -12.07 -20.69
CA GLN A 322 37.66 -11.25 -19.79
C GLN A 322 37.20 -11.41 -18.34
N VAL A 323 38.14 -11.39 -17.40
CA VAL A 323 37.85 -11.44 -15.96
C VAL A 323 38.06 -10.06 -15.36
N ILE A 324 37.02 -9.52 -14.73
CA ILE A 324 37.03 -8.22 -14.05
C ILE A 324 37.24 -8.45 -12.55
N ARG A 325 38.22 -7.76 -11.97
CA ARG A 325 38.54 -7.83 -10.54
C ARG A 325 38.08 -6.57 -9.82
N SER A 326 37.50 -6.73 -8.63
CA SER A 326 37.05 -5.61 -7.79
C SER A 326 38.17 -4.96 -6.98
N GLN A 327 39.29 -5.67 -6.77
CA GLN A 327 40.45 -5.21 -6.02
C GLN A 327 41.75 -5.48 -6.78
N ALA A 328 42.71 -4.57 -6.64
CA ALA A 328 44.06 -4.76 -7.18
C ALA A 328 44.81 -5.80 -6.32
N GLY A 329 45.20 -6.92 -6.93
CA GLY A 329 45.89 -8.02 -6.23
C GLY A 329 46.03 -9.30 -7.07
N GLU A 330 46.67 -10.31 -6.48
CA GLU A 330 46.69 -11.67 -7.03
C GLU A 330 45.29 -12.31 -6.97
N SER A 331 44.97 -13.14 -7.97
CA SER A 331 43.68 -13.85 -8.04
C SER A 331 43.46 -14.73 -6.81
N ALA A 332 42.24 -14.71 -6.27
CA ALA A 332 41.80 -15.61 -5.22
C ALA A 332 41.47 -17.02 -5.76
N LEU A 333 41.22 -17.12 -7.07
CA LEU A 333 40.83 -18.33 -7.77
C LEU A 333 41.91 -18.74 -8.79
N ASP A 334 42.08 -20.04 -9.02
CA ASP A 334 42.82 -20.55 -10.17
C ASP A 334 41.87 -20.64 -11.37
N LEU A 335 41.92 -19.64 -12.26
CA LEU A 335 41.00 -19.52 -13.40
C LEU A 335 41.59 -20.20 -14.64
N GLN A 336 40.86 -21.17 -15.18
CA GLN A 336 41.26 -21.93 -16.38
C GLN A 336 40.32 -21.61 -17.54
N LEU A 337 40.86 -21.05 -18.62
CA LEU A 337 40.10 -20.80 -19.86
C LEU A 337 40.10 -22.08 -20.70
N CYS A 338 38.93 -22.53 -21.14
CA CYS A 338 38.80 -23.73 -21.96
C CYS A 338 37.68 -23.59 -22.99
N SER A 339 37.87 -24.22 -24.15
CA SER A 339 36.82 -24.41 -25.13
C SER A 339 35.82 -25.49 -24.68
N TYR A 340 34.63 -25.53 -25.27
CA TYR A 340 33.65 -26.61 -25.06
C TYR A 340 34.25 -28.02 -25.22
N ALA A 341 35.17 -28.20 -26.18
CA ALA A 341 35.80 -29.50 -26.44
C ALA A 341 36.83 -29.88 -25.35
N GLU A 342 37.53 -28.90 -24.78
CA GLU A 342 38.50 -29.12 -23.70
C GLU A 342 37.81 -29.36 -22.35
N ALA A 343 36.63 -28.75 -22.15
CA ALA A 343 35.83 -28.92 -20.93
C ALA A 343 35.45 -30.39 -20.66
N ALA A 344 35.39 -31.24 -21.70
CA ALA A 344 35.11 -32.67 -21.58
C ALA A 344 36.15 -33.46 -20.78
N ASN A 345 37.36 -32.93 -20.62
CA ASN A 345 38.46 -33.59 -19.93
C ASN A 345 38.75 -33.00 -18.53
N LEU A 346 37.97 -32.01 -18.07
CA LEU A 346 38.19 -31.31 -16.80
C LEU A 346 37.50 -32.04 -15.63
N ALA A 347 38.13 -33.10 -15.11
CA ALA A 347 37.66 -33.79 -13.90
C ALA A 347 38.10 -33.15 -12.58
N GLU A 348 39.08 -32.24 -12.60
CA GLU A 348 39.79 -31.72 -11.41
C GLU A 348 39.50 -30.25 -11.07
N VAL A 349 38.39 -29.67 -11.56
CA VAL A 349 38.02 -28.29 -11.25
C VAL A 349 36.87 -28.24 -10.23
N ASP A 350 36.81 -27.18 -9.41
CA ASP A 350 35.78 -27.00 -8.39
C ASP A 350 34.45 -26.50 -8.98
N ALA A 351 34.51 -25.76 -10.09
CA ALA A 351 33.34 -25.29 -10.84
C ALA A 351 33.63 -25.01 -12.31
N LEU A 352 32.56 -25.06 -13.11
CA LEU A 352 32.50 -24.70 -14.53
C LEU A 352 31.52 -23.53 -14.69
N LEU A 353 31.89 -22.54 -15.50
CA LEU A 353 31.01 -21.43 -15.92
C LEU A 353 31.00 -21.35 -17.45
N TRP A 354 29.82 -21.49 -18.06
CA TRP A 354 29.65 -21.30 -19.51
C TRP A 354 29.51 -19.84 -19.89
N LEU A 355 30.22 -19.38 -20.91
CA LEU A 355 30.23 -17.98 -21.37
C LEU A 355 30.05 -17.91 -22.90
N GLU A 356 29.42 -16.83 -23.38
CA GLU A 356 29.36 -16.51 -24.82
C GLU A 356 30.58 -15.70 -25.27
N GLN A 357 30.71 -15.52 -26.58
CA GLN A 357 31.78 -14.73 -27.18
C GLN A 357 31.73 -13.27 -26.68
N ALA A 358 32.87 -12.79 -26.17
CA ALA A 358 33.06 -11.43 -25.64
C ALA A 358 32.31 -11.10 -24.33
N ASP A 359 31.87 -12.12 -23.58
CA ASP A 359 31.40 -11.96 -22.20
C ASP A 359 32.56 -11.60 -21.25
N CYS A 360 32.26 -10.78 -20.24
CA CYS A 360 33.16 -10.46 -19.13
C CYS A 360 32.54 -10.91 -17.81
N VAL A 361 33.30 -11.56 -16.93
CA VAL A 361 32.83 -12.07 -15.64
C VAL A 361 33.54 -11.41 -14.46
N TYR A 362 32.84 -11.17 -13.35
CA TYR A 362 33.45 -10.66 -12.12
C TYR A 362 34.04 -11.79 -11.27
N GLU A 363 35.30 -11.69 -10.85
CA GLU A 363 35.96 -12.74 -10.05
C GLU A 363 35.27 -12.96 -8.70
N ASP A 364 34.77 -11.90 -8.06
CA ASP A 364 34.04 -12.02 -6.80
C ASP A 364 32.70 -12.76 -6.96
N ALA A 365 32.04 -12.59 -8.11
CA ALA A 365 30.81 -13.31 -8.43
C ALA A 365 31.07 -14.82 -8.55
N LEU A 366 32.20 -15.21 -9.15
CA LEU A 366 32.65 -16.60 -9.20
C LEU A 366 32.91 -17.17 -7.81
N ALA A 367 33.59 -16.41 -6.94
CA ALA A 367 33.87 -16.84 -5.58
C ALA A 367 32.59 -17.03 -4.74
N LEU A 368 31.58 -16.18 -4.94
CA LEU A 368 30.27 -16.32 -4.31
C LEU A 368 29.47 -17.52 -4.87
N GLY A 369 29.50 -17.71 -6.19
CA GLY A 369 28.92 -18.89 -6.83
C GLY A 369 29.53 -20.19 -6.30
N LEU A 370 30.86 -20.24 -6.15
CA LEU A 370 31.57 -21.36 -5.51
C LEU A 370 31.09 -21.62 -4.08
N CYS A 371 30.99 -20.58 -3.25
CA CYS A 371 30.47 -20.71 -1.88
C CYS A 371 29.06 -21.33 -1.85
N TRP A 372 28.26 -21.09 -2.89
CA TRP A 372 26.92 -21.63 -3.01
C TRP A 372 26.94 -23.08 -3.49
N LEU A 373 27.72 -23.40 -4.51
CA LEU A 373 27.90 -24.77 -5.03
C LEU A 373 28.53 -25.72 -4.00
N GLN A 374 29.41 -25.23 -3.12
CA GLN A 374 29.97 -26.04 -2.02
C GLN A 374 28.91 -26.50 -1.00
N ARG A 375 27.75 -25.84 -0.93
CA ARG A 375 26.66 -26.23 -0.03
C ARG A 375 25.82 -27.35 -0.62
N ASP A 376 25.66 -27.33 -1.94
CA ASP A 376 24.88 -28.33 -2.68
C ASP A 376 25.60 -28.66 -4.00
N PRO A 377 26.34 -29.78 -4.02
CA PRO A 377 27.11 -30.21 -5.18
C PRO A 377 26.26 -30.51 -6.43
N ALA A 378 24.96 -30.81 -6.25
CA ALA A 378 24.02 -31.06 -7.34
C ALA A 378 23.42 -29.76 -7.91
N ALA A 379 23.73 -28.61 -7.32
CA ALA A 379 23.08 -27.37 -7.67
C ALA A 379 23.77 -26.64 -8.83
N SER A 380 23.06 -25.66 -9.38
CA SER A 380 23.53 -24.76 -10.43
C SER A 380 23.04 -23.35 -10.13
N VAL A 381 23.82 -22.33 -10.51
CA VAL A 381 23.49 -20.92 -10.24
C VAL A 381 23.64 -20.03 -11.45
N TYR A 382 22.85 -18.95 -11.50
CA TYR A 382 22.98 -17.88 -12.49
C TYR A 382 22.93 -16.50 -11.83
N PHE A 383 23.39 -15.48 -12.55
CA PHE A 383 23.57 -14.12 -12.03
C PHE A 383 22.73 -13.07 -12.79
N ASP A 384 22.55 -11.90 -12.19
CA ASP A 384 22.12 -10.70 -12.91
C ASP A 384 23.25 -10.23 -13.84
N GLU A 385 22.90 -9.48 -14.89
CA GLU A 385 23.88 -9.10 -15.91
C GLU A 385 23.79 -7.62 -16.32
N ARG A 386 24.90 -7.11 -16.82
CA ARG A 386 25.02 -5.81 -17.47
C ARG A 386 25.12 -6.02 -18.97
N ILE A 387 24.40 -5.23 -19.75
CA ILE A 387 24.49 -5.19 -21.21
C ILE A 387 25.17 -3.86 -21.59
N SER A 388 26.25 -3.96 -22.36
CA SER A 388 27.10 -2.83 -22.74
C SER A 388 26.48 -2.05 -23.90
N ALA A 389 26.81 -0.76 -23.98
CA ALA A 389 26.33 0.11 -25.04
C ALA A 389 26.98 -0.22 -26.39
N ASP A 390 26.24 -0.85 -27.31
CA ASP A 390 26.66 -1.01 -28.70
C ASP A 390 26.28 0.24 -29.51
N GLY A 391 27.01 1.36 -29.32
CA GLY A 391 27.01 2.57 -30.18
C GLY A 391 25.71 3.39 -30.32
N GLU A 392 24.54 2.75 -30.30
CA GLU A 392 23.20 3.34 -30.43
C GLU A 392 22.34 3.16 -29.16
N HIS A 393 22.72 2.26 -28.24
CA HIS A 393 21.93 1.92 -27.05
C HIS A 393 22.68 2.30 -25.77
N ALA A 394 21.97 2.81 -24.76
CA ALA A 394 22.53 3.07 -23.43
C ALA A 394 22.87 1.74 -22.72
N GLU A 395 23.86 1.75 -21.83
CA GLU A 395 24.14 0.59 -20.97
C GLU A 395 22.90 0.24 -20.12
N THR A 396 22.54 -1.05 -20.07
CA THR A 396 21.36 -1.52 -19.32
C THR A 396 21.72 -2.60 -18.30
N LEU A 397 21.13 -2.52 -17.11
CA LEU A 397 21.17 -3.60 -16.12
C LEU A 397 19.96 -4.52 -16.33
N ASP A 398 20.21 -5.82 -16.44
CA ASP A 398 19.17 -6.83 -16.53
C ASP A 398 19.08 -7.62 -15.23
N PHE A 399 18.13 -7.18 -14.41
CA PHE A 399 17.74 -7.80 -13.14
C PHE A 399 16.72 -8.91 -13.41
N LYS A 400 17.11 -10.16 -13.15
CA LYS A 400 16.31 -11.35 -13.41
C LYS A 400 15.45 -11.73 -12.19
N PRO A 401 14.25 -12.29 -12.36
CA PRO A 401 13.53 -12.92 -11.25
C PRO A 401 14.21 -14.21 -10.79
N ASP A 402 13.68 -14.84 -9.73
CA ASP A 402 14.00 -16.23 -9.40
C ASP A 402 13.64 -17.17 -10.58
N TRP A 403 14.03 -18.45 -10.49
CA TRP A 403 13.90 -19.43 -11.57
C TRP A 403 12.50 -19.43 -12.23
N SER A 404 12.52 -19.35 -13.57
CA SER A 404 11.35 -19.12 -14.42
C SER A 404 11.45 -20.01 -15.67
N PRO A 405 10.79 -21.18 -15.69
CA PRO A 405 10.89 -22.11 -16.82
C PRO A 405 10.33 -21.52 -18.12
N ALA A 406 9.29 -20.69 -18.08
CA ALA A 406 8.76 -20.02 -19.27
C ALA A 406 9.76 -19.02 -19.86
N ARG A 407 10.56 -18.31 -19.04
CA ARG A 407 11.65 -17.46 -19.55
C ARG A 407 12.79 -18.27 -20.16
N ALA A 408 13.10 -19.45 -19.60
CA ALA A 408 14.07 -20.36 -20.19
C ALA A 408 13.59 -20.89 -21.56
N ARG A 409 12.33 -21.30 -21.67
CA ARG A 409 11.72 -21.77 -22.93
C ARG A 409 11.63 -20.68 -23.99
N SER A 410 11.25 -19.46 -23.60
CA SER A 410 11.08 -18.34 -24.53
C SER A 410 12.39 -17.69 -24.99
N GLY A 411 13.53 -18.10 -24.42
CA GLY A 411 14.85 -17.51 -24.70
C GLY A 411 15.11 -16.18 -23.99
N ALA A 412 14.19 -15.72 -23.14
CA ALA A 412 14.30 -14.47 -22.38
C ALA A 412 15.32 -14.56 -21.24
N LEU A 413 15.50 -15.76 -20.68
CA LEU A 413 16.58 -16.06 -19.75
C LEU A 413 17.76 -16.59 -20.59
N HIS A 414 18.76 -15.74 -20.82
CA HIS A 414 19.98 -16.13 -21.52
C HIS A 414 20.97 -16.76 -20.54
N ILE A 415 21.28 -18.04 -20.73
CA ILE A 415 21.86 -18.90 -19.69
C ILE A 415 23.38 -19.10 -19.84
N ALA A 416 24.03 -18.32 -20.71
CA ALA A 416 25.44 -18.06 -20.44
C ALA A 416 25.58 -17.40 -19.05
N ALA A 417 26.62 -17.79 -18.32
CA ALA A 417 26.85 -17.62 -16.90
C ALA A 417 26.11 -18.59 -15.94
N LEU A 418 25.73 -19.79 -16.40
CA LEU A 418 25.39 -20.88 -15.50
C LEU A 418 26.67 -21.49 -14.89
N MET A 419 26.76 -21.44 -13.56
CA MET A 419 27.87 -22.01 -12.81
C MET A 419 27.43 -23.32 -12.14
N MET A 420 28.24 -24.37 -12.26
CA MET A 420 27.95 -25.69 -11.70
C MET A 420 29.22 -26.49 -11.43
N GLN A 421 29.14 -27.56 -10.64
CA GLN A 421 30.27 -28.46 -10.42
C GLN A 421 30.40 -29.51 -11.55
N PRO A 422 31.61 -30.01 -11.88
CA PRO A 422 31.80 -30.94 -13.00
C PRO A 422 31.05 -32.29 -12.90
N HIS A 423 30.72 -32.70 -11.68
CA HIS A 423 29.96 -33.92 -11.44
C HIS A 423 28.45 -33.70 -11.51
N ASN A 424 27.97 -32.46 -11.71
CA ASN A 424 26.57 -32.19 -11.97
C ASN A 424 26.16 -32.92 -13.27
N PRO A 425 25.08 -33.74 -13.27
CA PRO A 425 24.62 -34.44 -14.46
C PRO A 425 24.37 -33.51 -15.66
N LEU A 426 23.90 -32.29 -15.40
CA LEU A 426 23.70 -31.25 -16.41
C LEU A 426 25.03 -30.84 -17.04
N ALA A 427 26.09 -30.65 -16.24
CA ALA A 427 27.42 -30.27 -16.75
C ALA A 427 27.91 -31.27 -17.80
N ARG A 428 27.75 -32.57 -17.52
CA ARG A 428 28.13 -33.63 -18.45
C ARG A 428 27.30 -33.64 -19.73
N GLN A 429 26.00 -33.38 -19.64
CA GLN A 429 25.13 -33.26 -20.81
C GLN A 429 25.51 -32.05 -21.68
N LEU A 430 25.78 -30.90 -21.05
CA LEU A 430 26.20 -29.68 -21.74
C LEU A 430 27.57 -29.79 -22.42
N ILE A 431 28.48 -30.56 -21.83
CA ILE A 431 29.76 -30.90 -22.43
C ILE A 431 29.59 -31.78 -23.68
N GLN A 432 28.60 -32.68 -23.67
CA GLN A 432 28.41 -33.70 -24.71
C GLN A 432 27.49 -33.27 -25.85
N GLN A 433 26.65 -32.25 -25.67
CA GLN A 433 25.63 -31.83 -26.63
C GLN A 433 25.76 -30.35 -27.05
N GLN A 434 25.30 -30.01 -28.26
CA GLN A 434 25.34 -28.63 -28.76
C GLN A 434 24.40 -27.69 -27.99
N PRO A 435 24.65 -26.37 -27.94
CA PRO A 435 23.89 -25.40 -27.13
C PRO A 435 22.35 -25.41 -27.31
N SER A 436 21.83 -25.91 -28.43
CA SER A 436 20.38 -26.02 -28.65
C SER A 436 19.67 -26.98 -27.68
N THR A 437 20.37 -27.93 -27.04
CA THR A 437 19.80 -28.83 -26.02
C THR A 437 19.95 -28.31 -24.59
N LEU A 438 20.55 -27.13 -24.38
CA LEU A 438 20.57 -26.46 -23.07
C LEU A 438 19.15 -26.32 -22.52
N ARG A 439 18.20 -25.86 -23.33
CA ARG A 439 16.82 -25.53 -22.91
C ARG A 439 16.15 -26.67 -22.15
N ASP A 440 16.18 -27.88 -22.69
CA ASP A 440 15.50 -29.04 -22.13
C ASP A 440 16.20 -29.58 -20.86
N CYS A 441 17.53 -29.44 -20.81
CA CYS A 441 18.31 -29.88 -19.65
C CYS A 441 18.20 -28.88 -18.47
N LEU A 442 17.92 -27.60 -18.75
CA LEU A 442 17.77 -26.54 -17.76
C LEU A 442 16.46 -26.61 -16.98
N GLU A 443 15.37 -27.03 -17.63
CA GLU A 443 14.10 -27.31 -16.95
C GLU A 443 14.26 -28.37 -15.86
N GLN A 444 15.17 -29.32 -16.07
CA GLN A 444 15.47 -30.38 -15.12
C GLN A 444 16.34 -29.90 -13.96
N ALA A 445 17.23 -28.93 -14.20
CA ALA A 445 18.24 -28.50 -13.22
C ALA A 445 17.78 -27.39 -12.25
N LYS A 446 16.77 -26.59 -12.62
CA LYS A 446 16.17 -25.53 -11.77
C LYS A 446 17.22 -24.67 -11.03
N PRO A 447 18.11 -23.98 -11.78
CA PRO A 447 19.21 -23.24 -11.19
C PRO A 447 18.75 -22.14 -10.24
N ALA A 448 19.51 -21.88 -9.18
CA ALA A 448 19.23 -20.80 -8.24
C ALA A 448 19.74 -19.46 -8.78
N HIS A 449 18.94 -18.42 -8.57
CA HIS A 449 19.31 -17.05 -8.87
C HIS A 449 20.19 -16.47 -7.77
N LEU A 450 21.30 -15.87 -8.15
CA LEU A 450 22.12 -15.03 -7.30
C LEU A 450 21.91 -13.57 -7.75
N PRO A 451 21.17 -12.75 -6.97
CA PRO A 451 20.70 -11.43 -7.39
C PRO A 451 21.80 -10.36 -7.27
N PHE A 452 22.92 -10.57 -7.94
CA PHE A 452 23.99 -9.59 -8.11
C PHE A 452 24.53 -9.64 -9.53
N ILE A 453 25.11 -8.52 -9.97
CA ILE A 453 25.71 -8.42 -11.30
C ILE A 453 26.97 -9.29 -11.31
N GLY A 454 26.88 -10.46 -11.95
CA GLY A 454 28.01 -11.40 -12.10
C GLY A 454 28.64 -11.36 -13.49
N LEU A 455 27.94 -10.79 -14.46
CA LEU A 455 28.32 -10.84 -15.87
C LEU A 455 28.12 -9.48 -16.56
N GLN A 456 29.01 -9.15 -17.50
CA GLN A 456 28.84 -8.09 -18.48
C GLN A 456 28.88 -8.67 -19.90
N ARG A 457 27.87 -8.33 -20.69
CA ARG A 457 27.72 -8.72 -22.11
C ARG A 457 27.75 -7.51 -23.02
N LYS A 458 28.01 -7.73 -24.31
CA LYS A 458 27.78 -6.71 -25.35
C LYS A 458 26.31 -6.64 -25.77
N ALA A 459 25.74 -7.77 -26.14
CA ALA A 459 24.33 -7.88 -26.52
C ALA A 459 23.72 -9.19 -26.00
N LYS A 460 22.39 -9.22 -25.86
CA LYS A 460 21.64 -10.47 -25.67
C LYS A 460 21.34 -11.09 -27.04
N PRO A 461 21.62 -12.38 -27.28
CA PRO A 461 21.21 -13.02 -28.51
C PRO A 461 19.68 -13.17 -28.52
N ARG A 462 19.02 -12.58 -29.52
CA ARG A 462 17.57 -12.71 -29.74
C ARG A 462 17.30 -14.10 -30.30
N THR A 463 16.79 -15.02 -29.49
CA THR A 463 16.22 -16.27 -29.98
C THR A 463 14.71 -16.24 -29.73
N ALA A 464 13.95 -15.86 -30.75
CA ALA A 464 12.52 -16.13 -30.73
C ALA A 464 12.33 -17.64 -30.87
N ALA A 465 11.86 -18.30 -29.81
CA ALA A 465 11.47 -19.71 -29.92
C ALA A 465 10.35 -19.82 -30.98
N PRO A 466 10.52 -20.65 -32.04
CA PRO A 466 9.44 -20.90 -32.98
C PRO A 466 8.27 -21.57 -32.27
N ARG A 467 7.04 -21.15 -32.59
CA ARG A 467 5.83 -21.74 -32.03
C ARG A 467 5.67 -23.16 -32.55
N THR A 468 5.65 -24.14 -31.66
CA THR A 468 5.26 -25.52 -32.02
C THR A 468 3.74 -25.54 -32.22
N PRO A 469 3.21 -25.91 -33.39
CA PRO A 469 1.77 -25.99 -33.58
C PRO A 469 1.16 -27.05 -32.67
N ARG A 470 0.09 -26.71 -31.94
CA ARG A 470 -0.66 -27.68 -31.15
C ARG A 470 -1.35 -28.71 -32.04
N THR A 471 -1.40 -29.94 -31.55
CA THR A 471 -2.13 -31.05 -32.19
C THR A 471 -3.57 -31.18 -31.69
N GLN A 472 -3.90 -30.60 -30.53
CA GLN A 472 -5.23 -30.62 -29.91
C GLN A 472 -5.76 -29.19 -29.71
N GLN A 473 -7.07 -29.03 -29.83
CA GLN A 473 -7.79 -27.77 -29.62
C GLN A 473 -8.86 -27.99 -28.54
N PRO A 474 -8.48 -27.91 -27.24
CA PRO A 474 -9.43 -28.09 -26.15
C PRO A 474 -10.53 -27.04 -26.20
N GLN A 475 -11.75 -27.43 -25.84
CA GLN A 475 -12.89 -26.50 -25.79
C GLN A 475 -12.66 -25.47 -24.67
N VAL A 476 -12.83 -24.18 -24.98
CA VAL A 476 -12.74 -23.07 -24.01
C VAL A 476 -14.14 -22.52 -23.72
N SER A 477 -14.54 -22.54 -22.45
CA SER A 477 -15.73 -21.80 -22.01
C SER A 477 -15.35 -20.44 -21.44
N ILE A 478 -15.78 -19.37 -22.11
CA ILE A 478 -15.56 -17.98 -21.71
C ILE A 478 -16.68 -17.55 -20.75
N ILE A 479 -16.33 -17.27 -19.50
CA ILE A 479 -17.26 -16.93 -18.43
C ILE A 479 -17.29 -15.42 -18.27
N ILE A 480 -18.48 -14.82 -18.46
CA ILE A 480 -18.66 -13.37 -18.45
C ILE A 480 -19.76 -13.00 -17.46
N PRO A 481 -19.41 -12.56 -16.24
CA PRO A 481 -20.35 -11.88 -15.36
C PRO A 481 -20.75 -10.53 -15.95
N THR A 482 -22.04 -10.19 -15.90
CA THR A 482 -22.50 -8.89 -16.41
C THR A 482 -23.70 -8.36 -15.65
N ARG A 483 -23.88 -7.04 -15.74
CA ARG A 483 -25.05 -6.33 -15.24
C ARG A 483 -25.20 -5.01 -16.00
N ASP A 484 -26.31 -4.85 -16.71
CA ASP A 484 -26.62 -3.67 -17.52
C ASP A 484 -25.48 -3.34 -18.53
N GLN A 485 -25.33 -2.07 -18.90
CA GLN A 485 -24.19 -1.57 -19.70
C GLN A 485 -24.01 -2.26 -21.05
N LEU A 486 -25.10 -2.31 -21.79
CA LEU A 486 -25.20 -2.96 -23.08
C LEU A 486 -24.04 -2.64 -24.04
N GLU A 487 -23.60 -1.39 -24.11
CA GLU A 487 -22.52 -0.97 -25.03
C GLU A 487 -21.24 -1.78 -24.84
N TYR A 488 -20.76 -1.93 -23.61
CA TYR A 488 -19.54 -2.68 -23.31
C TYR A 488 -19.72 -4.17 -23.53
N LEU A 489 -20.83 -4.72 -23.02
CA LEU A 489 -21.15 -6.13 -23.20
C LEU A 489 -21.24 -6.50 -24.68
N ARG A 490 -21.89 -5.66 -25.49
CA ARG A 490 -22.02 -5.87 -26.94
C ARG A 490 -20.66 -5.84 -27.61
N THR A 491 -19.82 -4.84 -27.32
CA THR A 491 -18.45 -4.75 -27.85
C THR A 491 -17.62 -5.99 -27.50
N CYS A 492 -17.69 -6.46 -26.26
CA CYS A 492 -17.00 -7.67 -25.81
C CYS A 492 -17.45 -8.91 -26.58
N ILE A 493 -18.77 -9.19 -26.60
CA ILE A 493 -19.34 -10.37 -27.25
C ILE A 493 -19.08 -10.37 -28.76
N GLU A 494 -19.27 -9.24 -29.43
CA GLU A 494 -19.03 -9.14 -30.88
C GLU A 494 -17.53 -9.23 -31.21
N GLY A 495 -16.65 -8.73 -30.33
CA GLY A 495 -15.20 -8.97 -30.40
C GLY A 495 -14.87 -10.45 -30.35
N ILE A 496 -15.48 -11.21 -29.43
CA ILE A 496 -15.29 -12.66 -29.35
C ILE A 496 -15.76 -13.34 -30.65
N ARG A 497 -16.96 -13.02 -31.14
CA ARG A 497 -17.56 -13.65 -32.34
C ARG A 497 -16.80 -13.36 -33.62
N SER A 498 -16.35 -12.11 -33.81
CA SER A 498 -15.83 -11.63 -35.09
C SER A 498 -14.31 -11.66 -35.19
N GLN A 499 -13.58 -11.53 -34.08
CA GLN A 499 -12.10 -11.46 -34.09
C GLN A 499 -11.44 -12.79 -33.72
N THR A 500 -12.04 -13.61 -32.85
CA THR A 500 -11.38 -14.83 -32.33
C THR A 500 -11.23 -15.91 -33.41
N GLN A 501 -10.00 -16.25 -33.78
CA GLN A 501 -9.69 -17.33 -34.74
C GLN A 501 -9.76 -18.73 -34.13
N TYR A 502 -9.48 -18.86 -32.83
CA TYR A 502 -9.58 -20.13 -32.14
C TYR A 502 -10.98 -20.74 -32.35
N PRO A 503 -11.10 -21.99 -32.82
CA PRO A 503 -12.38 -22.50 -33.32
C PRO A 503 -13.30 -23.08 -32.24
N ALA A 504 -12.75 -23.52 -31.11
CA ALA A 504 -13.45 -24.32 -30.09
C ALA A 504 -13.74 -23.49 -28.84
N TRP A 505 -14.74 -22.60 -28.91
CA TRP A 505 -15.19 -21.80 -27.78
C TRP A 505 -16.72 -21.76 -27.63
N ASP A 506 -17.17 -21.56 -26.39
CA ASP A 506 -18.53 -21.23 -25.98
C ASP A 506 -18.50 -20.12 -24.92
N ILE A 507 -19.62 -19.43 -24.71
CA ILE A 507 -19.75 -18.35 -23.73
C ILE A 507 -20.76 -18.76 -22.66
N VAL A 508 -20.40 -18.59 -21.39
CA VAL A 508 -21.30 -18.70 -20.25
C VAL A 508 -21.46 -17.33 -19.61
N LEU A 509 -22.58 -16.68 -19.89
CA LEU A 509 -22.86 -15.33 -19.44
C LEU A 509 -23.73 -15.38 -18.18
N ILE A 510 -23.26 -14.77 -17.10
CA ILE A 510 -23.96 -14.72 -15.82
C ILE A 510 -24.53 -13.31 -15.59
N ASP A 511 -25.84 -13.15 -15.80
CA ASP A 511 -26.55 -11.89 -15.57
C ASP A 511 -26.83 -11.69 -14.07
N ASN A 512 -26.12 -10.77 -13.43
CA ASN A 512 -26.32 -10.42 -12.01
C ASN A 512 -27.44 -9.38 -11.82
N GLY A 513 -28.62 -9.69 -12.33
CA GLY A 513 -29.83 -8.92 -12.09
C GLY A 513 -29.91 -7.62 -12.88
N SER A 514 -29.54 -7.63 -14.17
CA SER A 514 -29.75 -6.51 -15.10
C SER A 514 -31.21 -6.03 -15.06
N GLN A 515 -31.39 -4.72 -15.18
CA GLN A 515 -32.65 -3.98 -15.12
C GLN A 515 -32.87 -3.10 -16.37
N ASP A 516 -31.81 -2.79 -17.11
CA ASP A 516 -31.89 -2.05 -18.36
C ASP A 516 -32.67 -2.87 -19.42
N PRO A 517 -33.81 -2.37 -19.95
CA PRO A 517 -34.59 -3.08 -20.95
C PRO A 517 -33.81 -3.42 -22.22
N GLU A 518 -32.87 -2.56 -22.65
CA GLU A 518 -32.07 -2.80 -23.85
C GLU A 518 -31.06 -3.91 -23.61
N ALA A 519 -30.43 -3.94 -22.43
CA ALA A 519 -29.54 -5.02 -22.03
C ALA A 519 -30.29 -6.36 -21.92
N LEU A 520 -31.48 -6.38 -21.31
CA LEU A 520 -32.31 -7.58 -21.19
C LEU A 520 -32.76 -8.12 -22.55
N ALA A 521 -33.13 -7.23 -23.48
CA ALA A 521 -33.49 -7.64 -24.85
C ALA A 521 -32.30 -8.28 -25.57
N TYR A 522 -31.11 -7.69 -25.44
CA TYR A 522 -29.89 -8.25 -26.02
C TYR A 522 -29.49 -9.59 -25.40
N LEU A 523 -29.61 -9.74 -24.07
CA LEU A 523 -29.36 -11.01 -23.39
C LEU A 523 -30.31 -12.12 -23.87
N ALA A 524 -31.56 -11.79 -24.15
CA ALA A 524 -32.52 -12.74 -24.73
C ALA A 524 -32.13 -13.17 -26.14
N GLU A 525 -31.70 -12.22 -26.99
CA GLU A 525 -31.17 -12.48 -28.34
C GLU A 525 -29.93 -13.39 -28.28
N LEU A 526 -28.98 -13.10 -27.38
CA LEU A 526 -27.79 -13.93 -27.20
C LEU A 526 -28.12 -15.37 -26.80
N GLY A 527 -29.21 -15.59 -26.05
CA GLY A 527 -29.67 -16.92 -25.66
C GLY A 527 -30.17 -17.80 -26.81
N GLU A 528 -30.38 -17.24 -28.00
CA GLU A 528 -30.73 -18.01 -29.21
C GLU A 528 -29.49 -18.64 -29.89
N ASP A 529 -28.29 -18.11 -29.62
CA ASP A 529 -27.04 -18.65 -30.14
C ASP A 529 -26.65 -19.91 -29.37
N ARG A 530 -26.48 -21.03 -30.08
CA ARG A 530 -26.12 -22.33 -29.47
C ARG A 530 -24.77 -22.35 -28.78
N ARG A 531 -23.90 -21.38 -29.06
CA ARG A 531 -22.60 -21.23 -28.40
C ARG A 531 -22.66 -20.36 -27.15
N ILE A 532 -23.81 -19.76 -26.82
CA ILE A 532 -23.94 -18.83 -25.69
C ILE A 532 -25.00 -19.33 -24.72
N THR A 533 -24.59 -19.59 -23.49
CA THR A 533 -25.48 -19.90 -22.38
C THR A 533 -25.66 -18.67 -21.50
N VAL A 534 -26.88 -18.13 -21.46
CA VAL A 534 -27.23 -16.99 -20.58
C VAL A 534 -27.93 -17.50 -19.32
N LYS A 535 -27.37 -17.18 -18.15
CA LYS A 535 -27.94 -17.55 -16.85
C LYS A 535 -28.18 -16.31 -15.99
N ARG A 536 -29.43 -16.07 -15.61
CA ARG A 536 -29.78 -15.07 -14.60
C ARG A 536 -29.41 -15.55 -13.19
N TRP A 537 -28.75 -14.68 -12.43
CA TRP A 537 -28.28 -14.91 -11.05
C TRP A 537 -28.53 -13.65 -10.18
N ASP A 538 -29.79 -13.45 -9.81
CA ASP A 538 -30.26 -12.27 -9.09
C ASP A 538 -29.97 -12.38 -7.58
N ARG A 539 -28.70 -12.16 -7.21
CA ARG A 539 -28.17 -12.19 -5.83
C ARG A 539 -27.30 -10.97 -5.55
N PRO A 540 -27.00 -10.65 -4.27
CA PRO A 540 -26.03 -9.61 -3.94
C PRO A 540 -24.72 -9.82 -4.68
N PHE A 541 -24.10 -8.74 -5.14
CA PHE A 541 -22.88 -8.82 -5.95
C PHE A 541 -21.76 -9.56 -5.20
N ASN A 542 -21.19 -10.54 -5.87
CA ASN A 542 -20.05 -11.34 -5.45
C ASN A 542 -19.39 -11.87 -6.72
N TYR A 543 -18.30 -11.23 -7.15
CA TYR A 543 -17.63 -11.56 -8.40
C TYR A 543 -17.17 -13.02 -8.41
N SER A 544 -16.57 -13.46 -7.31
CA SER A 544 -16.11 -14.85 -7.12
C SER A 544 -17.25 -15.85 -7.26
N GLU A 545 -18.42 -15.59 -6.65
CA GLU A 545 -19.60 -16.46 -6.80
C GLU A 545 -20.08 -16.52 -8.25
N LEU A 546 -20.13 -15.38 -8.96
CA LEU A 546 -20.59 -15.32 -10.36
C LEU A 546 -19.67 -16.15 -11.27
N CYS A 547 -18.35 -15.99 -11.12
CA CYS A 547 -17.34 -16.79 -11.82
C CYS A 547 -17.47 -18.29 -11.48
N ASN A 548 -17.64 -18.64 -10.20
CA ASN A 548 -17.80 -20.02 -9.76
C ASN A 548 -19.08 -20.68 -10.31
N VAL A 549 -20.19 -19.94 -10.36
CA VAL A 549 -21.44 -20.41 -10.99
C VAL A 549 -21.20 -20.66 -12.48
N GLY A 550 -20.56 -19.72 -13.18
CA GLY A 550 -20.20 -19.88 -14.59
C GLY A 550 -19.32 -21.10 -14.84
N ALA A 551 -18.29 -21.31 -14.02
CA ALA A 551 -17.37 -22.45 -14.10
C ALA A 551 -18.07 -23.81 -13.97
N ARG A 552 -19.13 -23.89 -13.14
CA ARG A 552 -19.94 -25.12 -12.99
C ARG A 552 -20.83 -25.39 -14.21
N LEU A 553 -21.30 -24.34 -14.88
CA LEU A 553 -22.16 -24.44 -16.06
C LEU A 553 -21.38 -24.66 -17.36
N ALA A 554 -20.14 -24.16 -17.42
CA ALA A 554 -19.21 -24.32 -18.53
C ALA A 554 -19.04 -25.78 -18.96
N GLN A 555 -18.82 -26.03 -20.24
CA GLN A 555 -18.59 -27.38 -20.78
C GLN A 555 -17.15 -27.60 -21.25
N GLY A 556 -16.40 -26.52 -21.43
CA GLY A 556 -15.01 -26.54 -21.88
C GLY A 556 -14.06 -27.19 -20.88
N GLU A 557 -12.96 -27.72 -21.41
CA GLU A 557 -11.82 -28.22 -20.64
C GLU A 557 -11.01 -27.06 -20.03
N LEU A 558 -11.04 -25.91 -20.70
CA LEU A 558 -10.46 -24.64 -20.24
C LEU A 558 -11.55 -23.63 -19.91
N LEU A 559 -11.33 -22.84 -18.86
CA LEU A 559 -12.18 -21.74 -18.42
C LEU A 559 -11.45 -20.43 -18.65
N CYS A 560 -12.09 -19.48 -19.35
CA CYS A 560 -11.59 -18.12 -19.50
C CYS A 560 -12.50 -17.17 -18.71
N MET A 561 -12.05 -16.68 -17.57
CA MET A 561 -12.71 -15.59 -16.85
C MET A 561 -12.46 -14.29 -17.61
N LEU A 562 -13.52 -13.65 -18.08
CA LEU A 562 -13.42 -12.43 -18.89
C LEU A 562 -14.42 -11.40 -18.40
N ASN A 563 -13.95 -10.18 -18.15
CA ASN A 563 -14.84 -9.08 -17.81
C ASN A 563 -15.67 -8.65 -19.04
N ASN A 564 -16.88 -8.14 -18.79
CA ASN A 564 -17.81 -7.74 -19.85
C ASN A 564 -17.43 -6.43 -20.58
N ASP A 565 -16.37 -5.76 -20.16
CA ASP A 565 -15.84 -4.50 -20.69
C ASP A 565 -14.43 -4.65 -21.28
N ILE A 566 -14.10 -5.88 -21.71
CA ILE A 566 -12.92 -6.18 -22.53
C ILE A 566 -13.25 -5.99 -24.01
N GLU A 567 -12.39 -5.25 -24.71
CA GLU A 567 -12.38 -5.11 -26.16
C GLU A 567 -11.21 -5.91 -26.75
N ILE A 568 -11.55 -6.78 -27.71
CA ILE A 568 -10.62 -7.71 -28.37
C ILE A 568 -10.22 -7.13 -29.72
N SER A 569 -8.92 -6.90 -29.91
CA SER A 569 -8.35 -6.34 -31.14
C SER A 569 -7.46 -7.34 -31.91
N GLN A 570 -7.01 -8.40 -31.26
CA GLN A 570 -6.12 -9.41 -31.85
C GLN A 570 -6.87 -10.71 -32.09
N SER A 571 -6.68 -11.30 -33.27
CA SER A 571 -7.45 -12.48 -33.67
C SER A 571 -6.92 -13.80 -33.12
N ASP A 572 -5.61 -13.87 -32.87
CA ASP A 572 -4.91 -15.03 -32.29
C ASP A 572 -4.78 -14.96 -30.75
N TRP A 573 -5.55 -14.08 -30.10
CA TRP A 573 -5.46 -13.85 -28.65
C TRP A 573 -5.69 -15.15 -27.85
N LEU A 574 -6.79 -15.84 -28.14
CA LEU A 574 -7.16 -17.06 -27.43
C LEU A 574 -6.23 -18.22 -27.82
N ASP A 575 -5.79 -18.27 -29.08
CA ASP A 575 -4.80 -19.23 -29.53
C ASP A 575 -3.54 -19.15 -28.67
N ARG A 576 -3.02 -17.95 -28.40
CA ARG A 576 -1.80 -17.80 -27.58
C ARG A 576 -2.02 -18.16 -26.12
N LEU A 577 -3.14 -17.75 -25.53
CA LEU A 577 -3.43 -18.08 -24.13
C LEU A 577 -3.59 -19.59 -23.93
N VAL A 578 -4.26 -20.27 -24.86
CA VAL A 578 -4.41 -21.73 -24.83
C VAL A 578 -3.05 -22.43 -24.99
N ASP A 579 -2.06 -21.83 -25.67
CA ASP A 579 -0.77 -22.49 -25.96
C ASP A 579 -0.06 -22.69 -24.63
N GLU A 580 -0.07 -21.63 -23.83
CA GLU A 580 0.49 -21.63 -22.49
C GLU A 580 -0.35 -22.44 -21.49
N ALA A 581 -1.69 -22.40 -21.56
CA ALA A 581 -2.54 -23.11 -20.60
C ALA A 581 -2.50 -24.64 -20.77
N CYS A 582 -2.12 -25.12 -21.96
CA CYS A 582 -1.89 -26.54 -22.24
C CYS A 582 -0.57 -27.07 -21.66
N GLU A 583 0.35 -26.19 -21.26
CA GLU A 583 1.61 -26.63 -20.65
C GLU A 583 1.33 -27.31 -19.29
N PRO A 584 1.91 -28.50 -19.02
CA PRO A 584 1.57 -29.28 -17.83
C PRO A 584 1.75 -28.52 -16.51
N ASP A 585 2.81 -27.73 -16.42
CA ASP A 585 3.21 -26.92 -15.28
C ASP A 585 2.47 -25.57 -15.17
N CYS A 586 1.62 -25.21 -16.15
CA CYS A 586 0.86 -23.96 -16.12
C CYS A 586 -0.47 -24.13 -15.36
N GLY A 587 -0.74 -23.27 -14.38
CA GLY A 587 -2.01 -23.23 -13.64
C GLY A 587 -2.98 -22.19 -14.21
N ALA A 588 -2.47 -21.02 -14.58
CA ALA A 588 -3.26 -19.93 -15.17
C ALA A 588 -2.44 -19.07 -16.13
N VAL A 589 -3.11 -18.49 -17.12
CA VAL A 589 -2.52 -17.58 -18.11
C VAL A 589 -3.33 -16.29 -18.18
N GLY A 590 -2.64 -15.15 -18.21
CA GLY A 590 -3.25 -13.83 -18.38
C GLY A 590 -2.70 -13.09 -19.59
N ALA A 591 -3.54 -12.19 -20.12
CA ALA A 591 -3.16 -11.22 -21.15
C ALA A 591 -2.56 -9.94 -20.53
N MET A 592 -1.83 -9.17 -21.33
CA MET A 592 -1.57 -7.76 -21.01
C MET A 592 -2.82 -6.94 -21.25
N LEU A 593 -3.23 -6.17 -20.25
CA LEU A 593 -4.39 -5.30 -20.29
C LEU A 593 -3.93 -3.85 -20.50
N LEU A 594 -4.57 -3.16 -21.42
CA LEU A 594 -4.35 -1.76 -21.75
C LEU A 594 -5.57 -0.93 -21.38
N TYR A 595 -5.35 0.31 -20.96
CA TYR A 595 -6.39 1.32 -20.95
C TYR A 595 -6.75 1.74 -22.38
N PRO A 596 -7.92 2.36 -22.62
CA PRO A 596 -8.31 2.86 -23.93
C PRO A 596 -7.33 3.88 -24.54
N ASP A 597 -6.51 4.54 -23.72
CA ASP A 597 -5.47 5.47 -24.16
C ASP A 597 -4.13 4.79 -24.55
N GLY A 598 -4.08 3.46 -24.53
CA GLY A 598 -2.92 2.65 -24.89
C GLY A 598 -1.88 2.48 -23.79
N ARG A 599 -2.07 3.07 -22.60
CA ARG A 599 -1.19 2.81 -21.45
C ARG A 599 -1.47 1.44 -20.85
N ILE A 600 -0.45 0.81 -20.26
CA ILE A 600 -0.61 -0.47 -19.57
C ILE A 600 -1.50 -0.28 -18.36
N GLN A 601 -2.52 -1.12 -18.24
CA GLN A 601 -3.30 -1.28 -17.03
C GLN A 601 -2.73 -2.40 -16.17
N SER A 602 -2.46 -3.56 -16.77
CA SER A 602 -1.86 -4.70 -16.09
C SER A 602 -1.00 -5.52 -17.04
N ALA A 603 0.25 -5.75 -16.66
CA ALA A 603 1.14 -6.74 -17.28
C ALA A 603 1.51 -7.80 -16.23
N GLY A 604 0.46 -8.43 -15.68
CA GLY A 604 0.56 -9.29 -14.49
C GLY A 604 0.47 -8.50 -13.19
N VAL A 605 0.40 -9.22 -12.08
CA VAL A 605 0.23 -8.68 -10.73
C VAL A 605 1.50 -8.92 -9.90
N LEU A 606 1.99 -7.85 -9.28
CA LEU A 606 3.14 -7.83 -8.39
C LEU A 606 2.67 -7.89 -6.93
N MET A 607 3.25 -8.78 -6.12
CA MET A 607 2.97 -8.88 -4.69
C MET A 607 3.77 -7.85 -3.89
N GLY A 608 3.16 -7.26 -2.86
CA GLY A 608 3.78 -6.26 -1.96
C GLY A 608 3.29 -4.81 -2.13
N PRO A 609 3.30 -4.21 -3.34
CA PRO A 609 2.91 -2.81 -3.51
C PRO A 609 1.50 -2.54 -2.99
N GLY A 610 1.31 -1.41 -2.30
CA GLY A 610 0.02 -1.06 -1.70
C GLY A 610 -0.38 -1.92 -0.50
N GLY A 611 0.51 -2.79 0.00
CA GLY A 611 0.31 -3.61 1.19
C GLY A 611 -0.27 -5.01 0.93
N VAL A 612 -0.59 -5.34 -0.33
CA VAL A 612 -1.03 -6.70 -0.75
C VAL A 612 -0.47 -7.01 -2.13
N ALA A 613 -1.01 -6.36 -3.16
CA ALA A 613 -0.64 -6.58 -4.54
C ALA A 613 -1.04 -5.37 -5.40
N ALA A 614 -0.37 -5.18 -6.53
CA ALA A 614 -0.74 -4.17 -7.53
C ALA A 614 -0.44 -4.64 -8.96
N ASN A 615 -1.19 -4.11 -9.92
CA ASN A 615 -0.92 -4.34 -11.34
C ASN A 615 0.48 -3.81 -11.73
N ARG A 616 1.26 -4.66 -12.39
CA ARG A 616 2.60 -4.35 -12.85
C ARG A 616 2.52 -3.40 -14.06
N PHE A 617 3.37 -2.36 -14.04
CA PHE A 617 3.43 -1.28 -15.05
C PHE A 617 2.15 -0.46 -15.23
N ALA A 618 1.23 -0.48 -14.27
CA ALA A 618 0.01 0.31 -14.34
C ALA A 618 0.33 1.79 -14.63
N THR A 619 -0.38 2.37 -15.62
CA THR A 619 -0.27 3.74 -16.13
C THR A 619 1.00 4.06 -16.94
N VAL A 620 1.86 3.06 -17.20
CA VAL A 620 3.08 3.23 -18.00
C VAL A 620 2.79 2.95 -19.47
N ALA A 621 3.31 3.78 -20.37
CA ALA A 621 3.24 3.49 -21.81
C ALA A 621 4.13 2.28 -22.15
N PRO A 622 3.68 1.30 -22.95
CA PRO A 622 4.45 0.09 -23.27
C PRO A 622 5.88 0.36 -23.75
N GLN A 623 6.08 1.41 -24.54
CA GLN A 623 7.37 1.78 -25.12
C GLN A 623 8.40 2.27 -24.09
N ARG A 624 7.95 2.57 -22.86
CA ARG A 624 8.82 2.97 -21.74
C ARG A 624 9.22 1.78 -20.86
N VAL A 625 8.69 0.60 -21.14
CA VAL A 625 9.06 -0.64 -20.46
C VAL A 625 10.12 -1.35 -21.31
N PRO A 626 11.20 -1.88 -20.72
CA PRO A 626 12.17 -2.70 -21.43
C PRO A 626 11.49 -3.85 -22.17
N ALA A 627 11.91 -4.05 -23.42
CA ALA A 627 11.33 -5.04 -24.31
C ALA A 627 11.36 -6.46 -23.70
N GLU A 628 12.40 -6.78 -22.93
CA GLU A 628 12.59 -8.08 -22.26
C GLU A 628 11.49 -8.39 -21.22
N ALA A 629 10.79 -7.37 -20.73
CA ALA A 629 9.67 -7.55 -19.82
C ALA A 629 8.32 -7.77 -20.54
N LEU A 630 8.20 -7.41 -21.82
CA LEU A 630 6.95 -7.45 -22.59
C LEU A 630 6.99 -8.29 -23.88
N ASP A 631 8.16 -8.76 -24.32
CA ASP A 631 8.32 -9.52 -25.57
C ASP A 631 8.14 -11.03 -25.39
N HIS A 632 8.24 -11.52 -24.15
CA HIS A 632 8.31 -12.94 -23.84
C HIS A 632 7.31 -13.36 -22.77
N VAL A 633 6.75 -14.55 -22.94
CA VAL A 633 5.97 -15.22 -21.90
C VAL A 633 6.88 -15.46 -20.70
N HIS A 634 6.37 -15.14 -19.52
CA HIS A 634 7.08 -15.34 -18.27
C HIS A 634 6.11 -15.53 -17.11
N GLU A 635 6.61 -16.16 -16.05
CA GLU A 635 5.86 -16.35 -14.83
C GLU A 635 5.64 -15.03 -14.10
N VAL A 636 4.47 -14.94 -13.46
CA VAL A 636 4.06 -13.85 -12.58
C VAL A 636 3.40 -14.45 -11.35
N SER A 637 3.38 -13.73 -10.22
CA SER A 637 2.77 -14.26 -8.99
C SER A 637 1.25 -14.38 -9.14
N ALA A 638 0.63 -13.48 -9.89
CA ALA A 638 -0.75 -13.58 -10.28
C ALA A 638 -1.02 -12.86 -11.61
N VAL A 639 -2.13 -13.21 -12.24
CA VAL A 639 -2.67 -12.54 -13.43
C VAL A 639 -3.99 -11.88 -13.08
N ALA A 640 -4.34 -10.79 -13.78
CA ALA A 640 -5.55 -10.04 -13.49
C ALA A 640 -6.82 -10.83 -13.88
N GLY A 641 -7.82 -10.84 -13.01
CA GLY A 641 -9.08 -11.54 -13.20
C GLY A 641 -9.92 -11.06 -14.40
N ALA A 642 -9.61 -9.89 -14.96
CA ALA A 642 -10.29 -9.37 -16.13
C ALA A 642 -10.07 -10.21 -17.41
N CYS A 643 -8.97 -10.97 -17.48
CA CYS A 643 -8.75 -12.01 -18.49
C CYS A 643 -7.81 -13.09 -17.92
N LEU A 644 -8.38 -14.17 -17.39
CA LEU A 644 -7.66 -15.29 -16.77
C LEU A 644 -8.12 -16.62 -17.39
N LEU A 645 -7.22 -17.34 -18.05
CA LEU A 645 -7.45 -18.67 -18.60
C LEU A 645 -6.86 -19.76 -17.69
N THR A 646 -7.61 -20.81 -17.37
CA THR A 646 -7.18 -21.90 -16.47
C THR A 646 -7.87 -23.22 -16.82
N ARG A 647 -7.30 -24.36 -16.40
CA ARG A 647 -7.91 -25.69 -16.60
C ARG A 647 -9.12 -25.85 -15.68
N LYS A 648 -10.26 -26.30 -16.23
CA LYS A 648 -11.50 -26.49 -15.47
C LYS A 648 -11.33 -27.49 -14.32
N GLU A 649 -10.63 -28.59 -14.57
CA GLU A 649 -10.37 -29.63 -13.56
C GLU A 649 -9.69 -29.03 -12.33
N ILE A 650 -8.61 -28.27 -12.53
CA ILE A 650 -7.84 -27.64 -11.46
C ILE A 650 -8.66 -26.57 -10.75
N TYR A 651 -9.37 -25.72 -11.52
CA TYR A 651 -10.23 -24.70 -10.94
C TYR A 651 -11.28 -25.30 -9.99
N LEU A 652 -11.94 -26.38 -10.41
CA LEU A 652 -12.93 -27.08 -9.58
C LEU A 652 -12.29 -27.81 -8.40
N GLN A 653 -11.13 -28.44 -8.59
CA GLN A 653 -10.40 -29.12 -7.53
C GLN A 653 -9.98 -28.17 -6.41
N LEU A 654 -9.58 -26.94 -6.75
CA LEU A 654 -9.22 -25.90 -5.79
C LEU A 654 -10.44 -25.18 -5.19
N GLY A 655 -11.66 -25.53 -5.60
CA GLY A 655 -12.89 -24.88 -5.13
C GLY A 655 -13.18 -23.52 -5.78
N GLY A 656 -12.50 -23.19 -6.88
CA GLY A 656 -12.66 -21.93 -7.62
C GLY A 656 -12.15 -20.70 -6.88
N LEU A 657 -12.70 -19.53 -7.19
CA LEU A 657 -12.43 -18.28 -6.48
C LEU A 657 -13.04 -18.30 -5.07
N ASP A 658 -12.37 -17.69 -4.08
CA ASP A 658 -12.86 -17.66 -2.69
C ASP A 658 -14.05 -16.70 -2.53
N GLU A 659 -15.26 -17.21 -2.77
CA GLU A 659 -16.51 -16.46 -2.67
C GLU A 659 -16.92 -16.07 -1.25
N ARG A 660 -16.22 -16.55 -0.22
CA ARG A 660 -16.52 -16.25 1.20
C ARG A 660 -15.70 -15.08 1.69
N ASN A 661 -14.39 -15.14 1.50
CA ASN A 661 -13.46 -14.14 2.04
C ASN A 661 -13.13 -13.04 1.03
N LEU A 662 -13.13 -13.36 -0.28
CA LEU A 662 -12.70 -12.48 -1.38
C LEU A 662 -13.80 -12.32 -2.41
N ARG A 663 -14.81 -11.52 -2.08
CA ARG A 663 -16.03 -11.35 -2.88
C ARG A 663 -15.83 -10.42 -4.07
N VAL A 664 -14.94 -9.43 -3.95
CA VAL A 664 -14.78 -8.36 -4.95
C VAL A 664 -13.33 -8.22 -5.39
N ALA A 665 -12.39 -8.02 -4.47
CA ALA A 665 -10.97 -7.81 -4.78
C ALA A 665 -10.11 -9.03 -4.42
N PHE A 666 -8.93 -9.10 -5.05
CA PHE A 666 -7.87 -10.08 -4.82
C PHE A 666 -8.24 -11.56 -5.01
N ASN A 667 -9.45 -11.88 -5.46
CA ASN A 667 -9.89 -13.26 -5.70
C ASN A 667 -9.03 -13.97 -6.76
N ASP A 668 -8.68 -13.26 -7.82
CA ASP A 668 -7.75 -13.66 -8.87
C ASP A 668 -6.34 -13.90 -8.31
N VAL A 669 -5.86 -13.00 -7.46
CA VAL A 669 -4.55 -13.11 -6.80
C VAL A 669 -4.49 -14.33 -5.88
N ASP A 670 -5.48 -14.52 -5.01
CA ASP A 670 -5.57 -15.69 -4.13
C ASP A 670 -5.61 -17.00 -4.91
N TYR A 671 -6.42 -17.08 -5.97
CA TYR A 671 -6.48 -18.27 -6.82
C TYR A 671 -5.13 -18.59 -7.47
N CYS A 672 -4.44 -17.58 -8.00
CA CYS A 672 -3.09 -17.73 -8.56
C CYS A 672 -2.07 -18.22 -7.52
N LEU A 673 -2.17 -17.74 -6.28
CA LEU A 673 -1.28 -18.18 -5.20
C LEU A 673 -1.60 -19.61 -4.74
N ARG A 674 -2.88 -20.03 -4.72
CA ARG A 674 -3.27 -21.43 -4.46
C ARG A 674 -2.78 -22.38 -5.55
N LEU A 675 -2.80 -21.98 -6.82
CA LEU A 675 -2.19 -22.74 -7.91
C LEU A 675 -0.70 -23.00 -7.63
N ARG A 676 0.02 -21.98 -7.14
CA ARG A 676 1.44 -22.08 -6.80
C ARG A 676 1.71 -23.03 -5.63
N GLU A 677 0.84 -23.05 -4.61
CA GLU A 677 0.93 -24.05 -3.53
C GLU A 677 0.79 -25.49 -4.04
N HIS A 678 0.13 -25.69 -5.18
CA HIS A 678 -0.01 -26.97 -5.86
C HIS A 678 1.10 -27.23 -6.91
N GLY A 679 2.16 -26.42 -6.92
CA GLY A 679 3.31 -26.58 -7.81
C GLY A 679 3.08 -26.11 -9.25
N LEU A 680 2.03 -25.31 -9.49
CA LEU A 680 1.69 -24.79 -10.82
C LEU A 680 2.06 -23.31 -10.96
N TYR A 681 2.38 -22.89 -12.17
CA TYR A 681 2.81 -21.52 -12.47
C TYR A 681 1.71 -20.69 -13.11
N CYS A 682 1.62 -19.42 -12.71
CA CYS A 682 0.83 -18.42 -13.43
C CYS A 682 1.74 -17.72 -14.45
N ARG A 683 1.25 -17.52 -15.67
CA ARG A 683 2.02 -16.91 -16.77
C ARG A 683 1.33 -15.69 -17.35
N LEU A 684 2.13 -14.67 -17.66
CA LEU A 684 1.70 -13.58 -18.51
C LEU A 684 2.11 -13.88 -19.94
N GLU A 685 1.17 -13.77 -20.87
CA GLU A 685 1.44 -13.69 -22.32
C GLU A 685 1.30 -12.22 -22.75
N PRO A 686 2.39 -11.42 -22.67
CA PRO A 686 2.32 -9.98 -22.91
C PRO A 686 2.09 -9.62 -24.39
N ARG A 687 2.25 -10.57 -25.31
CA ARG A 687 1.96 -10.37 -26.74
C ARG A 687 0.47 -10.38 -27.02
N VAL A 688 -0.35 -10.91 -26.09
CA VAL A 688 -1.80 -10.75 -26.10
C VAL A 688 -2.15 -9.46 -25.36
N GLN A 689 -2.65 -8.50 -26.10
CA GLN A 689 -2.99 -7.14 -25.66
C GLN A 689 -4.49 -6.94 -25.82
N LEU A 690 -5.18 -6.76 -24.71
CA LEU A 690 -6.63 -6.52 -24.67
C LEU A 690 -6.89 -5.15 -24.07
N ILE A 691 -7.88 -4.42 -24.60
CA ILE A 691 -8.28 -3.12 -24.04
C ILE A 691 -9.33 -3.37 -22.97
N HIS A 692 -9.12 -2.85 -21.77
CA HIS A 692 -10.07 -2.96 -20.66
C HIS A 692 -10.58 -1.57 -20.30
N HIS A 693 -11.88 -1.33 -20.47
CA HIS A 693 -12.55 -0.03 -20.27
C HIS A 693 -12.86 0.28 -18.79
N GLU A 694 -11.99 -0.16 -17.88
CA GLU A 694 -12.11 -0.09 -16.42
C GLU A 694 -12.78 1.21 -15.91
N SER A 695 -13.70 1.07 -14.95
CA SER A 695 -14.54 2.13 -14.31
C SER A 695 -15.93 2.32 -14.89
N VAL A 696 -16.33 1.55 -15.90
CA VAL A 696 -17.69 1.67 -16.45
C VAL A 696 -18.62 0.63 -15.87
N SER A 697 -18.23 -0.65 -15.82
CA SER A 697 -18.98 -1.78 -15.21
C SER A 697 -19.28 -1.59 -13.70
N LEU A 698 -18.45 -0.81 -13.00
CA LEU A 698 -18.53 -0.52 -11.56
C LEU A 698 -18.92 0.95 -11.28
N LYS A 699 -20.11 1.39 -11.73
CA LYS A 699 -20.63 2.74 -11.48
C LYS A 699 -21.04 3.05 -10.02
N ASP A 700 -20.72 2.17 -9.08
CA ASP A 700 -21.00 2.34 -7.66
C ASP A 700 -19.68 2.32 -6.88
N HIS A 701 -19.06 3.49 -6.74
CA HIS A 701 -17.78 3.70 -6.04
C HIS A 701 -17.83 3.35 -4.53
N SER A 702 -18.96 2.80 -4.04
CA SER A 702 -19.20 2.39 -2.66
C SER A 702 -18.83 0.93 -2.35
N ARG A 703 -18.49 0.08 -3.34
CA ARG A 703 -18.35 -1.38 -3.14
C ARG A 703 -16.97 -2.01 -3.37
N GLY A 704 -15.92 -1.19 -3.46
CA GLY A 704 -14.51 -1.62 -3.38
C GLY A 704 -13.64 -0.71 -2.53
N ARG A 705 -14.26 0.26 -1.82
CA ARG A 705 -13.62 1.23 -0.93
C ARG A 705 -14.50 1.41 0.32
N GLY A 706 -14.72 0.31 1.02
CA GLY A 706 -15.49 0.20 2.26
C GLY A 706 -15.02 -1.00 3.09
N ASP A 707 -15.76 -1.37 4.13
CA ASP A 707 -15.39 -2.44 5.09
C ASP A 707 -15.03 -3.78 4.42
N ASP A 708 -15.67 -4.11 3.30
CA ASP A 708 -15.38 -5.32 2.51
C ASP A 708 -13.93 -5.34 1.99
N PHE A 709 -13.42 -4.22 1.45
CA PHE A 709 -12.06 -4.16 0.92
C PHE A 709 -11.02 -4.23 2.05
N ALA A 710 -11.27 -3.59 3.18
CA ALA A 710 -10.39 -3.68 4.34
C ALA A 710 -10.32 -5.12 4.89
N ARG A 711 -11.46 -5.83 4.93
CA ARG A 711 -11.53 -7.26 5.29
C ARG A 711 -10.76 -8.13 4.30
N GLU A 712 -10.95 -7.91 3.00
CA GLU A 712 -10.25 -8.65 1.94
C GLU A 712 -8.73 -8.42 1.99
N VAL A 713 -8.29 -7.17 2.22
CA VAL A 713 -6.89 -6.84 2.48
C VAL A 713 -6.35 -7.59 3.69
N ALA A 714 -7.08 -7.57 4.82
CA ALA A 714 -6.67 -8.26 6.04
C ALA A 714 -6.58 -9.78 5.82
N TRP A 715 -7.53 -10.37 5.08
CA TRP A 715 -7.50 -11.78 4.71
C TRP A 715 -6.27 -12.11 3.86
N MET A 716 -5.98 -11.32 2.83
CA MET A 716 -4.79 -11.52 1.99
C MET A 716 -3.49 -11.37 2.78
N GLN A 717 -3.39 -10.35 3.63
CA GLN A 717 -2.24 -10.14 4.51
C GLN A 717 -2.06 -11.30 5.50
N SER A 718 -3.16 -11.88 5.97
CA SER A 718 -3.14 -13.05 6.85
C SER A 718 -2.70 -14.32 6.11
N ARG A 719 -3.36 -14.64 5.00
CA ARG A 719 -3.22 -15.91 4.28
C ARG A 719 -1.95 -15.98 3.43
N TRP A 720 -1.51 -14.84 2.88
CA TRP A 720 -0.45 -14.76 1.87
C TRP A 720 0.72 -13.87 2.29
N ALA A 721 0.91 -13.69 3.61
CA ALA A 721 1.97 -12.83 4.17
C ALA A 721 3.35 -13.11 3.54
N ASP A 722 3.72 -14.39 3.38
CA ASP A 722 5.01 -14.78 2.81
C ASP A 722 5.13 -14.39 1.32
N ALA A 723 4.06 -14.57 0.54
CA ALA A 723 4.03 -14.21 -0.87
C ALA A 723 4.05 -12.68 -1.07
N ILE A 724 3.39 -11.93 -0.17
CA ILE A 724 3.40 -10.46 -0.14
C ILE A 724 4.80 -9.93 0.24
N ALA A 725 5.48 -10.60 1.16
CA ALA A 725 6.83 -10.23 1.57
C ALA A 725 7.89 -10.54 0.52
N ARG A 726 7.71 -11.64 -0.23
CA ARG A 726 8.61 -12.05 -1.31
C ARG A 726 7.83 -12.52 -2.53
N ASP A 727 7.80 -11.67 -3.55
CA ASP A 727 7.41 -12.09 -4.89
C ASP A 727 8.61 -12.77 -5.59
N PRO A 728 8.56 -14.08 -5.89
CA PRO A 728 9.68 -14.76 -6.58
C PRO A 728 9.86 -14.28 -8.03
N PHE A 729 8.82 -13.67 -8.63
CA PHE A 729 8.86 -13.21 -10.01
C PHE A 729 9.24 -11.72 -10.13
N HIS A 730 9.69 -11.11 -9.03
CA HIS A 730 10.22 -9.76 -8.98
C HIS A 730 11.63 -9.75 -8.38
N ASN A 731 12.60 -9.17 -9.10
CA ASN A 731 13.98 -9.11 -8.61
C ASN A 731 14.07 -8.20 -7.37
N LEU A 732 14.78 -8.66 -6.35
CA LEU A 732 14.93 -7.97 -5.05
C LEU A 732 15.65 -6.61 -5.13
N ASN A 733 16.40 -6.36 -6.20
CA ASN A 733 17.13 -5.12 -6.45
C ASN A 733 16.26 -4.06 -7.12
N LEU A 734 15.04 -4.41 -7.51
CA LEU A 734 14.10 -3.54 -8.18
C LEU A 734 13.06 -2.98 -7.20
N SER A 735 12.64 -1.74 -7.44
CA SER A 735 11.61 -1.09 -6.62
C SER A 735 10.30 -1.87 -6.62
N LEU A 736 9.68 -2.02 -5.44
CA LEU A 736 8.29 -2.49 -5.29
C LEU A 736 7.26 -1.36 -5.50
N SER A 737 7.65 -0.26 -6.15
CA SER A 737 6.72 0.80 -6.51
C SER A 737 5.90 0.39 -7.74
N LYS A 738 4.57 0.43 -7.64
CA LYS A 738 3.65 0.13 -8.75
C LYS A 738 3.89 1.00 -10.00
N PHE A 739 4.44 2.20 -9.83
CA PHE A 739 4.66 3.16 -10.93
C PHE A 739 6.03 3.02 -11.61
N ARG A 740 7.03 2.48 -10.90
CA ARG A 740 8.41 2.36 -11.40
C ARG A 740 9.05 1.03 -10.98
N PRO A 741 8.43 -0.11 -11.30
CA PRO A 741 8.86 -1.40 -10.76
C PRO A 741 10.22 -1.86 -11.30
N LEU A 742 10.75 -1.26 -12.38
CA LEU A 742 12.05 -1.61 -12.94
C LEU A 742 13.17 -0.62 -12.58
N THR A 743 12.91 0.34 -11.68
CA THR A 743 13.97 1.24 -11.22
C THR A 743 14.82 0.53 -10.17
N PRO A 744 16.16 0.47 -10.34
CA PRO A 744 17.05 -0.07 -9.32
C PRO A 744 16.88 0.70 -8.01
N TYR A 745 16.73 -0.01 -6.89
CA TYR A 745 16.44 0.61 -5.61
C TYR A 745 17.59 0.42 -4.61
N PRO A 746 18.46 1.42 -4.41
CA PRO A 746 19.60 1.33 -3.49
C PRO A 746 19.23 1.31 -2.00
N GLY A 747 17.94 1.34 -1.67
CA GLY A 747 17.41 1.40 -0.30
C GLY A 747 17.23 0.06 0.40
N ASN A 748 17.39 -1.07 -0.30
CA ASN A 748 17.30 -2.41 0.30
C ASN A 748 18.58 -2.75 1.08
N ARG A 749 18.78 -2.10 2.25
CA ARG A 749 19.89 -2.44 3.18
C ARG A 749 19.70 -3.76 3.93
N ARG A 750 18.66 -4.56 3.65
CA ARG A 750 18.39 -5.81 4.35
C ARG A 750 17.90 -6.89 3.40
N ALA A 751 18.82 -7.82 3.13
CA ALA A 751 18.54 -9.18 2.73
C ALA A 751 17.59 -9.84 3.76
N ALA A 752 16.29 -9.70 3.53
CA ALA A 752 15.22 -10.26 4.35
C ALA A 752 14.93 -11.75 4.07
N LEU A 753 15.86 -12.49 3.44
CA LEU A 753 15.66 -13.89 3.08
C LEU A 753 16.71 -14.86 3.63
N TRP A 754 17.64 -14.36 4.43
CA TRP A 754 18.63 -15.21 5.09
C TRP A 754 18.11 -16.05 6.31
N PRO A 755 16.96 -15.73 6.97
CA PRO A 755 16.44 -16.58 8.04
C PRO A 755 15.95 -17.98 7.59
N LEU A 756 15.70 -18.18 6.28
CA LEU A 756 15.36 -19.49 5.72
C LEU A 756 16.58 -20.43 5.59
N LEU A 757 17.79 -19.98 5.96
CA LEU A 757 19.04 -20.77 5.95
C LEU A 757 19.59 -21.10 7.36
N GLY A 758 18.82 -20.89 8.43
CA GLY A 758 19.04 -21.52 9.74
C GLY A 758 20.15 -20.96 10.64
N ILE A 759 20.14 -19.66 10.98
CA ILE A 759 21.13 -19.05 11.89
C ILE A 759 20.47 -18.09 12.89
N ASP A 760 20.76 -18.32 14.17
CA ASP A 760 20.34 -17.54 15.34
C ASP A 760 21.25 -16.31 15.55
N THR A 761 20.67 -15.13 15.80
CA THR A 761 21.43 -13.90 16.07
C THR A 761 20.80 -13.12 17.21
N GLY A 762 21.09 -13.52 18.44
CA GLY A 762 21.01 -12.60 19.58
C GLY A 762 21.96 -11.43 19.36
N LEU A 763 21.42 -10.20 19.31
CA LEU A 763 21.96 -8.92 19.83
C LEU A 763 21.41 -7.70 19.04
N ALA A 764 21.03 -6.66 19.80
CA ALA A 764 20.85 -5.26 19.39
C ALA A 764 21.67 -4.37 20.37
N PRO A 765 21.78 -3.02 20.26
CA PRO A 765 21.61 -2.07 19.14
C PRO A 765 22.75 -1.00 18.95
N SER A 766 22.76 -0.32 17.78
CA SER A 766 23.17 1.07 17.37
C SER A 766 24.22 1.93 18.13
N PRO A 767 24.99 2.88 17.50
CA PRO A 767 24.43 4.15 16.97
C PRO A 767 25.08 4.84 15.75
N ALA A 768 24.29 5.78 15.18
CA ALA A 768 24.64 7.00 14.43
C ALA A 768 24.88 6.98 12.89
N GLY A 769 23.98 7.69 12.17
CA GLY A 769 24.27 8.39 10.91
C GLY A 769 23.72 7.77 9.61
N LEU A 770 22.49 8.13 9.21
CA LEU A 770 22.03 8.35 7.81
C LEU A 770 20.51 8.70 7.75
N HIS A 771 20.15 9.55 6.78
CA HIS A 771 18.87 10.27 6.55
C HIS A 771 17.68 9.41 6.00
N PRO A 772 16.42 9.93 5.97
CA PRO A 772 15.20 9.18 6.35
C PRO A 772 14.29 8.46 5.32
N PRO A 773 14.37 8.54 3.97
CA PRO A 773 13.26 8.03 3.15
C PRO A 773 13.32 6.54 2.80
N LEU A 774 14.28 5.77 3.35
CA LEU A 774 14.52 4.37 2.96
C LEU A 774 14.31 3.36 4.11
N ARG A 775 14.00 3.84 5.32
CA ARG A 775 13.78 2.98 6.50
C ARG A 775 12.35 2.39 6.57
N TRP A 776 11.43 2.87 5.73
CA TRP A 776 10.00 2.56 5.82
C TRP A 776 9.56 1.31 5.05
N TYR A 777 10.33 0.83 4.06
CA TYR A 777 9.82 -0.14 3.09
C TYR A 777 10.28 -1.59 3.31
N VAL A 778 11.31 -1.83 4.13
CA VAL A 778 11.97 -3.15 4.24
C VAL A 778 11.83 -3.74 5.64
N ASP A 779 11.83 -2.88 6.66
CA ASP A 779 11.64 -3.29 8.06
C ASP A 779 10.17 -3.65 8.37
N ASP A 780 9.23 -3.21 7.53
CA ASP A 780 7.78 -3.38 7.72
C ASP A 780 7.26 -4.78 7.33
N ASN A 781 7.86 -5.46 6.35
CA ASN A 781 7.30 -6.73 5.83
C ASN A 781 7.70 -7.96 6.65
N GLN A 782 8.95 -8.06 7.13
CA GLN A 782 9.33 -9.17 8.02
C GLN A 782 8.66 -9.06 9.40
N GLN A 783 8.48 -7.82 9.87
CA GLN A 783 7.80 -7.54 11.13
C GLN A 783 6.30 -7.81 11.00
N ARG A 784 5.64 -7.47 9.88
CA ARG A 784 4.23 -7.82 9.61
C ARG A 784 3.97 -9.32 9.45
N VAL A 785 4.86 -10.06 8.77
CA VAL A 785 4.74 -11.53 8.65
C VAL A 785 4.94 -12.21 10.02
N ALA A 786 5.86 -11.71 10.84
CA ALA A 786 6.04 -12.19 12.21
C ALA A 786 4.84 -11.82 13.10
N GLU A 787 4.29 -10.61 12.95
CA GLU A 787 3.09 -10.13 13.67
C GLU A 787 1.82 -10.92 13.30
N VAL A 788 1.67 -11.33 12.03
CA VAL A 788 0.56 -12.18 11.55
C VAL A 788 0.69 -13.63 12.01
N ARG A 789 1.90 -14.22 11.97
CA ARG A 789 2.15 -15.58 12.47
C ARG A 789 2.01 -15.68 13.99
N GLN A 790 2.27 -14.59 14.71
CA GLN A 790 2.12 -14.51 16.17
C GLN A 790 0.68 -14.19 16.59
N ALA A 791 -0.11 -13.51 15.74
CA ALA A 791 -1.56 -13.31 15.91
C ALA A 791 -2.40 -14.59 15.71
N GLN A 792 -1.81 -15.69 15.25
CA GLN A 792 -2.48 -16.97 14.99
C GLN A 792 -2.62 -17.92 16.19
N ARG A 793 -2.31 -17.49 17.42
CA ARG A 793 -2.82 -18.18 18.61
C ARG A 793 -3.96 -17.39 19.21
N ALA A 794 -5.04 -17.27 18.45
CA ALA A 794 -6.34 -17.03 19.08
C ALA A 794 -6.55 -18.18 20.07
N ILE A 795 -6.70 -17.84 21.35
CA ILE A 795 -7.44 -18.71 22.24
C ILE A 795 -8.85 -18.72 21.65
N GLU A 796 -9.25 -19.80 20.99
CA GLU A 796 -10.63 -19.99 20.57
C GLU A 796 -11.52 -19.90 21.82
N LEU A 797 -12.13 -18.72 22.01
CA LEU A 797 -13.19 -18.47 22.96
C LEU A 797 -14.51 -18.77 22.24
N ASP A 798 -14.84 -20.06 22.15
CA ASP A 798 -15.96 -20.57 21.34
C ASP A 798 -17.33 -19.99 21.72
N ALA A 799 -17.49 -19.47 22.95
CA ALA A 799 -18.71 -18.83 23.44
C ALA A 799 -18.45 -17.88 24.63
N PRO A 800 -19.30 -16.86 24.86
CA PRO A 800 -19.23 -16.02 26.05
C PRO A 800 -19.67 -16.81 27.30
N GLY A 801 -19.15 -16.42 28.47
CA GLY A 801 -19.48 -17.05 29.74
C GLY A 801 -20.93 -16.81 30.13
N THR A 802 -21.65 -17.87 30.48
CA THR A 802 -23.09 -17.83 30.76
C THR A 802 -23.43 -17.83 32.24
N GLN A 803 -22.46 -18.09 33.13
CA GLN A 803 -22.68 -18.10 34.58
C GLN A 803 -22.48 -16.69 35.14
N ALA A 804 -23.50 -16.19 35.85
CA ALA A 804 -23.44 -14.88 36.49
C ALA A 804 -22.41 -14.87 37.63
N GLY A 805 -21.33 -14.10 37.47
CA GLY A 805 -20.29 -14.01 38.49
C GLY A 805 -19.13 -13.10 38.11
N LEU A 806 -17.99 -13.31 38.76
CA LEU A 806 -16.76 -12.57 38.54
C LEU A 806 -15.55 -13.50 38.74
N ALA A 807 -14.70 -13.58 37.73
CA ALA A 807 -13.35 -14.13 37.87
C ALA A 807 -12.34 -13.00 38.10
N VAL A 808 -11.52 -13.07 39.15
CA VAL A 808 -10.43 -12.13 39.42
C VAL A 808 -9.12 -12.82 39.12
N LEU A 809 -8.37 -12.30 38.14
CA LEU A 809 -7.11 -12.87 37.64
C LEU A 809 -5.94 -12.04 38.15
N ILE A 810 -4.99 -12.68 38.85
CA ILE A 810 -3.85 -12.00 39.47
C ILE A 810 -2.58 -12.73 39.07
N LEU A 811 -1.59 -12.00 38.54
CA LEU A 811 -0.24 -12.52 38.32
C LEU A 811 0.68 -12.10 39.45
N THR A 812 1.52 -13.01 39.94
CA THR A 812 2.43 -12.70 41.05
C THR A 812 3.77 -13.44 40.97
N LYS A 813 4.78 -12.86 41.62
CA LYS A 813 6.08 -13.45 41.96
C LYS A 813 6.60 -12.76 43.22
N ASP A 814 6.73 -13.48 44.33
CA ASP A 814 7.43 -13.06 45.56
C ASP A 814 7.22 -11.61 46.01
N ARG A 815 5.98 -11.28 46.38
CA ARG A 815 5.60 -9.97 46.95
C ARG A 815 4.62 -10.14 48.12
N PRO A 816 5.03 -10.80 49.22
CA PRO A 816 4.15 -11.12 50.34
C PRO A 816 3.48 -9.89 50.94
N GLU A 817 4.14 -8.73 50.91
CA GLU A 817 3.63 -7.45 51.41
C GLU A 817 2.39 -6.94 50.67
N TYR A 818 2.17 -7.37 49.41
CA TYR A 818 1.04 -6.97 48.60
C TYR A 818 0.05 -8.11 48.32
N ILE A 819 0.55 -9.28 47.87
CA ILE A 819 -0.33 -10.38 47.44
C ILE A 819 -1.10 -11.01 48.60
N VAL A 820 -0.51 -11.10 49.80
CA VAL A 820 -1.16 -11.69 50.98
C VAL A 820 -2.35 -10.86 51.46
N PRO A 821 -2.21 -9.55 51.75
CA PRO A 821 -3.35 -8.74 52.16
C PRO A 821 -4.41 -8.62 51.06
N LEU A 822 -4.01 -8.48 49.79
CA LEU A 822 -4.95 -8.43 48.66
C LEU A 822 -5.79 -9.71 48.56
N THR A 823 -5.15 -10.88 48.57
CA THR A 823 -5.85 -12.17 48.46
C THR A 823 -6.84 -12.36 49.61
N ARG A 824 -6.46 -11.96 50.85
CA ARG A 824 -7.37 -12.01 52.01
C ARG A 824 -8.58 -11.10 51.86
N ALA A 825 -8.37 -9.88 51.36
CA ALA A 825 -9.47 -8.94 51.10
C ALA A 825 -10.45 -9.47 50.05
N LEU A 826 -9.94 -10.09 48.97
CA LEU A 826 -10.78 -10.70 47.94
C LEU A 826 -11.55 -11.92 48.45
N ILE A 827 -10.92 -12.78 49.25
CA ILE A 827 -11.60 -13.92 49.89
C ILE A 827 -12.73 -13.42 50.80
N ALA A 828 -12.51 -12.35 51.56
CA ALA A 828 -13.52 -11.76 52.43
C ALA A 828 -14.72 -11.17 51.67
N ALA A 829 -14.60 -10.92 50.37
CA ALA A 829 -15.71 -10.43 49.53
C ALA A 829 -16.67 -11.55 49.07
N GLU A 830 -16.27 -12.82 49.15
CA GLU A 830 -17.05 -13.96 48.65
C GLU A 830 -18.48 -14.04 49.23
N PRO A 831 -18.71 -13.86 50.55
CA PRO A 831 -20.07 -13.91 51.10
C PRO A 831 -21.00 -12.82 50.54
N ALA A 832 -20.46 -11.65 50.20
CA ALA A 832 -21.24 -10.53 49.64
C ALA A 832 -21.67 -10.78 48.18
N PHE A 833 -20.89 -11.56 47.43
CA PHE A 833 -21.23 -12.06 46.10
C PHE A 833 -22.27 -13.18 46.18
N ALA A 834 -22.06 -14.14 47.08
CA ALA A 834 -23.00 -15.24 47.32
C ALA A 834 -24.39 -14.72 47.74
N ALA A 835 -24.46 -13.69 48.59
CA ALA A 835 -25.71 -13.04 48.99
C ALA A 835 -26.50 -12.41 47.82
N ARG A 836 -25.84 -12.16 46.68
CA ARG A 836 -26.45 -11.64 45.44
C ARG A 836 -26.65 -12.72 44.37
N GLY A 837 -26.41 -13.99 44.71
CA GLY A 837 -26.49 -15.11 43.77
C GLY A 837 -25.37 -15.09 42.70
N LEU A 838 -24.25 -14.41 42.98
CA LEU A 838 -23.11 -14.31 42.07
C LEU A 838 -21.98 -15.22 42.53
N THR A 839 -21.29 -15.83 41.57
CA THR A 839 -20.07 -16.60 41.84
C THR A 839 -18.85 -15.68 41.86
N LEU A 840 -17.99 -15.78 42.88
CA LEU A 840 -16.67 -15.13 42.88
C LEU A 840 -15.58 -16.19 42.78
N ARG A 841 -14.73 -16.09 41.77
CA ARG A 841 -13.57 -16.97 41.57
C ARG A 841 -12.30 -16.15 41.54
N ILE A 842 -11.30 -16.50 42.34
CA ILE A 842 -10.00 -15.84 42.39
C ILE A 842 -8.97 -16.79 41.77
N ILE A 843 -8.30 -16.38 40.69
CA ILE A 843 -7.32 -17.19 39.97
C ILE A 843 -5.96 -16.52 40.09
N ILE A 844 -5.04 -17.16 40.79
CA ILE A 844 -3.69 -16.68 41.07
C ILE A 844 -2.73 -17.41 40.14
N GLY A 845 -2.12 -16.67 39.20
CA GLY A 845 -1.04 -17.15 38.34
C GLY A 845 0.31 -16.86 38.98
N ASP A 846 0.98 -17.91 39.44
CA ASP A 846 2.32 -17.83 40.01
C ASP A 846 3.40 -18.03 38.94
N THR A 847 4.30 -17.06 38.84
CA THR A 847 5.43 -17.08 37.90
C THR A 847 6.75 -17.52 38.53
N GLY A 848 6.66 -18.31 39.60
CA GLY A 848 7.78 -18.95 40.28
C GLY A 848 8.13 -18.31 41.63
N SER A 849 7.13 -18.14 42.50
CA SER A 849 7.35 -17.65 43.87
C SER A 849 8.10 -18.66 44.74
N GLN A 850 9.04 -18.16 45.55
CA GLN A 850 9.84 -18.91 46.52
C GLN A 850 9.69 -18.38 47.95
N ASP A 851 9.01 -17.24 48.14
CA ASP A 851 8.84 -16.60 49.43
C ASP A 851 8.00 -17.48 50.39
N PRO A 852 8.48 -17.74 51.62
CA PRO A 852 7.77 -18.62 52.56
C PRO A 852 6.36 -18.18 52.92
N ALA A 853 6.09 -16.87 53.00
CA ALA A 853 4.77 -16.36 53.37
C ALA A 853 3.78 -16.50 52.19
N VAL A 854 4.25 -16.33 50.95
CA VAL A 854 3.45 -16.61 49.75
C VAL A 854 3.14 -18.10 49.62
N LEU A 855 4.12 -18.97 49.88
CA LEU A 855 3.92 -20.42 49.86
C LEU A 855 3.00 -20.91 50.99
N GLU A 856 2.96 -20.23 52.13
CA GLU A 856 1.99 -20.48 53.21
C GLU A 856 0.58 -20.04 52.83
N LEU A 857 0.43 -18.88 52.17
CA LEU A 857 -0.84 -18.46 51.60
C LEU A 857 -1.40 -19.52 50.64
N TYR A 858 -0.58 -20.03 49.73
CA TYR A 858 -1.00 -21.06 48.76
C TYR A 858 -1.51 -22.34 49.42
N ARG A 859 -0.93 -22.74 50.55
CA ARG A 859 -1.36 -23.91 51.32
C ARG A 859 -2.69 -23.72 52.05
N SER A 860 -3.14 -22.48 52.22
CA SER A 860 -4.34 -22.10 52.97
C SER A 860 -5.45 -21.49 52.10
N LEU A 861 -5.35 -21.59 50.78
CA LEU A 861 -6.35 -21.05 49.86
C LEU A 861 -7.71 -21.80 49.98
N PRO A 862 -8.83 -21.07 50.12
CA PRO A 862 -10.17 -21.66 50.14
C PRO A 862 -10.64 -22.08 48.74
N ALA A 863 -11.78 -22.77 48.66
CA ALA A 863 -12.31 -23.31 47.40
C ALA A 863 -12.65 -22.28 46.31
N CYS A 864 -12.88 -21.01 46.68
CA CYS A 864 -13.09 -19.93 45.71
C CYS A 864 -11.78 -19.46 45.02
N CYS A 865 -10.62 -19.97 45.46
CA CYS A 865 -9.30 -19.64 44.93
C CYS A 865 -8.72 -20.80 44.11
N HIS A 866 -8.14 -20.49 42.95
CA HIS A 866 -7.44 -21.42 42.08
C HIS A 866 -6.00 -20.94 41.84
N LEU A 867 -5.02 -21.81 42.12
CA LEU A 867 -3.62 -21.53 41.87
C LEU A 867 -3.18 -22.17 40.54
N VAL A 868 -2.58 -21.37 39.67
CA VAL A 868 -1.93 -21.82 38.43
C VAL A 868 -0.44 -21.52 38.57
N SER A 869 0.38 -22.55 38.78
CA SER A 869 1.82 -22.42 39.04
C SER A 869 2.68 -22.72 37.82
N GLY A 870 3.96 -22.34 37.87
CA GLY A 870 4.95 -22.69 36.84
C GLY A 870 4.83 -21.87 35.56
N LEU A 871 4.24 -20.69 35.63
CA LEU A 871 4.08 -19.81 34.48
C LEU A 871 5.40 -19.11 34.13
N ALA A 872 5.78 -19.13 32.86
CA ALA A 872 6.91 -18.33 32.36
C ALA A 872 6.43 -16.90 32.10
N TYR A 873 6.86 -15.94 32.94
CA TYR A 873 6.31 -14.58 32.95
C TYR A 873 6.40 -13.91 31.57
N GLN A 874 5.23 -13.70 30.97
CA GLN A 874 4.97 -12.75 29.89
C GLN A 874 3.54 -12.27 30.13
N PHE A 875 3.34 -10.95 30.27
CA PHE A 875 2.10 -10.38 30.81
C PHE A 875 0.84 -10.84 30.06
N SER A 876 0.78 -10.63 28.74
CA SER A 876 -0.39 -10.96 27.91
C SER A 876 -0.69 -12.46 27.92
N ARG A 877 0.32 -13.30 27.70
CA ARG A 877 0.22 -14.76 27.63
C ARG A 877 -0.21 -15.35 28.96
N CYS A 878 0.39 -14.91 30.07
CA CYS A 878 0.00 -15.39 31.38
C CYS A 878 -1.44 -15.00 31.70
N ASN A 879 -1.85 -13.75 31.43
CA ASN A 879 -3.25 -13.33 31.62
C ASN A 879 -4.22 -14.09 30.71
N ASN A 880 -3.85 -14.37 29.46
CA ASN A 880 -4.63 -15.18 28.53
C ASN A 880 -4.76 -16.65 29.01
N GLN A 881 -3.71 -17.21 29.60
CA GLN A 881 -3.73 -18.54 30.21
C GLN A 881 -4.64 -18.59 31.45
N LEU A 882 -4.65 -17.54 32.28
CA LEU A 882 -5.58 -17.43 33.40
C LEU A 882 -7.03 -17.22 32.93
N LEU A 883 -7.23 -16.40 31.89
CA LEU A 883 -8.53 -16.15 31.26
C LEU A 883 -9.16 -17.45 30.76
N ALA A 884 -8.36 -18.37 30.24
CA ALA A 884 -8.84 -19.68 29.81
C ALA A 884 -9.47 -20.51 30.95
N GLN A 885 -9.16 -20.21 32.22
CA GLN A 885 -9.74 -20.85 33.42
C GLN A 885 -11.01 -20.13 33.92
N ALA A 886 -11.41 -19.02 33.29
CA ALA A 886 -12.52 -18.16 33.69
C ALA A 886 -13.67 -18.11 32.66
N ARG A 887 -13.61 -18.94 31.60
CA ARG A 887 -14.50 -18.85 30.42
C ARG A 887 -15.99 -19.02 30.72
N ASP A 888 -16.32 -19.70 31.80
CA ASP A 888 -17.70 -19.98 32.21
C ASP A 888 -18.40 -18.76 32.84
N LEU A 889 -17.64 -17.80 33.39
CA LEU A 889 -18.18 -16.63 34.08
C LEU A 889 -18.38 -15.45 33.12
N ASP A 890 -19.47 -14.71 33.33
CA ASP A 890 -19.88 -13.61 32.45
C ASP A 890 -19.02 -12.35 32.58
N THR A 891 -18.19 -12.26 33.62
CA THR A 891 -17.33 -11.10 33.91
C THR A 891 -15.95 -11.54 34.41
N VAL A 892 -14.91 -10.86 33.93
CA VAL A 892 -13.50 -11.09 34.31
C VAL A 892 -12.87 -9.78 34.75
N LEU A 893 -12.06 -9.82 35.80
CA LEU A 893 -11.24 -8.71 36.29
C LEU A 893 -9.77 -9.10 36.22
N PHE A 894 -8.99 -8.35 35.44
CA PHE A 894 -7.53 -8.38 35.51
C PHE A 894 -7.07 -7.42 36.59
N LEU A 895 -6.26 -7.91 37.53
CA LEU A 895 -5.90 -7.17 38.73
C LEU A 895 -4.41 -7.33 39.03
N ASN A 896 -3.70 -6.21 39.16
CA ASN A 896 -2.33 -6.22 39.64
C ASN A 896 -2.25 -6.66 41.11
N ASN A 897 -1.15 -7.31 41.48
CA ASN A 897 -0.96 -7.83 42.83
C ASN A 897 -0.65 -6.75 43.88
N ASP A 898 -0.40 -5.51 43.46
CA ASP A 898 -0.07 -4.33 44.27
C ASP A 898 -1.23 -3.33 44.39
N ILE A 899 -2.47 -3.83 44.25
CA ILE A 899 -3.70 -3.09 44.54
C ILE A 899 -4.14 -3.31 46.00
N ALA A 900 -4.59 -2.25 46.64
CA ALA A 900 -5.28 -2.31 47.93
C ALA A 900 -6.65 -1.64 47.88
N PHE A 901 -7.63 -2.29 48.53
CA PHE A 901 -9.00 -1.81 48.65
C PHE A 901 -9.29 -1.42 50.09
N ASP A 902 -9.95 -0.28 50.30
CA ASP A 902 -10.57 0.03 51.60
C ASP A 902 -11.82 -0.85 51.84
N ASP A 903 -12.59 -1.12 50.77
CA ASP A 903 -13.72 -2.06 50.74
C ASP A 903 -13.75 -2.84 49.41
N ALA A 904 -13.14 -4.03 49.39
CA ALA A 904 -13.08 -4.87 48.20
C ALA A 904 -14.47 -5.35 47.75
N ALA A 905 -15.36 -5.70 48.68
CA ALA A 905 -16.67 -6.25 48.34
C ALA A 905 -17.56 -5.19 47.67
N GLY A 906 -17.63 -4.00 48.26
CA GLY A 906 -18.38 -2.87 47.72
C GLY A 906 -17.84 -2.41 46.36
N ALA A 907 -16.52 -2.29 46.22
CA ALA A 907 -15.89 -1.85 44.98
C ALA A 907 -16.16 -2.82 43.81
N LEU A 908 -15.91 -4.12 44.00
CA LEU A 908 -16.07 -5.13 42.95
C LEU A 908 -17.53 -5.26 42.47
N LEU A 909 -18.49 -5.18 43.40
CA LEU A 909 -19.91 -5.24 43.05
C LEU A 909 -20.37 -3.99 42.29
N GLN A 910 -19.87 -2.81 42.64
CA GLN A 910 -20.19 -1.57 41.94
C GLN A 910 -19.60 -1.52 40.53
N LEU A 911 -18.39 -2.05 40.33
CA LEU A 911 -17.75 -2.18 39.02
C LEU A 911 -18.48 -3.22 38.15
N ARG A 912 -18.86 -4.37 38.72
CA ARG A 912 -19.64 -5.36 37.98
C ARG A 912 -21.00 -4.79 37.58
N SER A 913 -21.66 -4.07 38.47
CA SER A 913 -22.91 -3.40 38.12
C SER A 913 -22.71 -2.36 37.00
N ALA A 914 -21.55 -1.71 36.94
CA ALA A 914 -21.23 -0.70 35.93
C ALA A 914 -21.03 -1.31 34.53
N VAL A 915 -20.24 -2.39 34.42
CA VAL A 915 -19.96 -3.01 33.12
C VAL A 915 -21.21 -3.66 32.50
N HIS A 916 -22.22 -3.99 33.31
CA HIS A 916 -23.51 -4.54 32.86
C HIS A 916 -24.64 -3.50 32.77
N ALA A 917 -24.43 -2.26 33.23
CA ALA A 917 -25.49 -1.24 33.24
C ALA A 917 -25.89 -0.81 31.83
N GLU A 918 -24.91 -0.74 30.92
CA GLU A 918 -25.10 -0.28 29.55
C GLU A 918 -24.61 -1.35 28.55
N PRO A 919 -25.46 -1.80 27.61
CA PRO A 919 -25.07 -2.85 26.66
C PRO A 919 -23.82 -2.50 25.84
N GLY A 920 -23.61 -1.22 25.55
CA GLY A 920 -22.46 -0.71 24.79
C GLY A 920 -21.17 -0.54 25.59
N ILE A 921 -21.18 -0.75 26.92
CA ILE A 921 -19.96 -0.76 27.73
C ILE A 921 -19.53 -2.21 27.93
N GLY A 922 -18.31 -2.54 27.50
CA GLY A 922 -17.74 -3.88 27.67
C GLY A 922 -16.58 -3.94 28.64
N ILE A 923 -15.96 -2.79 28.95
CA ILE A 923 -14.80 -2.70 29.83
C ILE A 923 -14.98 -1.54 30.81
N VAL A 924 -14.76 -1.79 32.10
CA VAL A 924 -14.80 -0.80 33.17
C VAL A 924 -13.56 -0.90 34.05
N GLY A 925 -12.90 0.23 34.27
CA GLY A 925 -11.85 0.41 35.27
C GLY A 925 -12.33 1.22 36.49
N ALA A 926 -11.50 1.33 37.51
CA ALA A 926 -11.78 2.17 38.68
C ALA A 926 -10.88 3.42 38.69
N LEU A 927 -11.32 4.46 39.40
CA LEU A 927 -10.43 5.54 39.83
C LEU A 927 -9.38 4.96 40.78
N LEU A 928 -8.10 5.08 40.42
CA LEU A 928 -6.97 4.63 41.24
C LEU A 928 -6.21 5.83 41.80
N GLN A 929 -5.77 5.70 43.05
CA GLN A 929 -5.09 6.75 43.79
C GLN A 929 -3.70 6.31 44.25
N PHE A 930 -2.80 7.29 44.36
CA PHE A 930 -1.57 7.13 45.13
C PHE A 930 -1.88 7.01 46.62
N PRO A 931 -0.94 6.51 47.45
CA PRO A 931 -1.12 6.43 48.91
C PRO A 931 -1.42 7.79 49.57
N ASP A 932 -0.97 8.89 48.98
CA ASP A 932 -1.24 10.26 49.44
C ASP A 932 -2.65 10.77 49.10
N GLY A 933 -3.45 9.99 48.37
CA GLY A 933 -4.82 10.31 47.97
C GLY A 933 -4.94 11.09 46.66
N THR A 934 -3.85 11.41 45.98
CA THR A 934 -3.89 12.02 44.65
C THR A 934 -4.28 11.02 43.56
N VAL A 935 -4.87 11.50 42.47
CA VAL A 935 -5.28 10.67 41.33
C VAL A 935 -4.05 10.10 40.65
N GLN A 936 -4.07 8.80 40.41
CA GLN A 936 -3.10 8.13 39.56
C GLN A 936 -3.71 7.76 38.21
N HIS A 937 -4.89 7.12 38.22
CA HIS A 937 -5.61 6.75 37.00
C HIS A 937 -7.09 7.08 37.12
N GLN A 938 -7.62 7.84 36.15
CA GLN A 938 -9.04 8.15 36.02
C GLN A 938 -9.57 7.92 34.59
N GLY A 939 -8.94 6.97 33.91
CA GLY A 939 -9.09 6.71 32.48
C GLY A 939 -7.82 7.08 31.73
N ILE A 940 -7.73 6.63 30.49
CA ILE A 940 -6.68 6.99 29.55
C ILE A 940 -7.32 7.84 28.47
N ALA A 941 -6.65 8.93 28.08
CA ALA A 941 -7.09 9.84 27.04
C ALA A 941 -6.01 9.97 25.97
N ALA A 942 -6.37 10.48 24.80
CA ALA A 942 -5.41 10.87 23.78
C ALA A 942 -5.22 12.39 23.81
N PHE A 943 -3.99 12.87 23.56
CA PHE A 943 -3.77 14.30 23.39
C PHE A 943 -4.56 14.81 22.18
N GLU A 944 -5.33 15.88 22.38
CA GLU A 944 -6.19 16.44 21.32
C GLU A 944 -5.45 17.38 20.38
N HIS A 945 -4.35 17.99 20.86
CA HIS A 945 -3.65 19.07 20.19
C HIS A 945 -2.12 18.95 20.33
N GLY A 946 -1.40 19.63 19.44
CA GLY A 946 0.06 19.72 19.47
C GLY A 946 0.79 18.51 18.86
N PRO A 947 2.13 18.45 18.97
CA PRO A 947 2.96 17.44 18.30
C PRO A 947 2.77 16.01 18.83
N LEU A 948 2.07 15.86 19.95
CA LEU A 948 1.72 14.57 20.56
C LEU A 948 0.26 14.18 20.30
N ARG A 949 -0.47 14.87 19.40
CA ARG A 949 -1.87 14.53 19.09
C ARG A 949 -2.03 13.03 18.80
N GLY A 950 -3.02 12.40 19.41
CA GLY A 950 -3.28 10.96 19.29
C GLY A 950 -2.43 10.06 20.18
N PHE A 951 -1.37 10.56 20.83
CA PHE A 951 -0.65 9.79 21.85
C PHE A 951 -1.48 9.69 23.12
N VAL A 952 -1.44 8.52 23.76
CA VAL A 952 -2.20 8.25 24.97
C VAL A 952 -1.48 8.74 26.22
N HIS A 953 -2.23 9.27 27.18
CA HIS A 953 -1.73 9.72 28.48
C HIS A 953 -2.78 9.51 29.58
N HIS A 954 -2.34 9.60 30.84
CA HIS A 954 -3.23 9.60 32.01
C HIS A 954 -3.62 11.05 32.35
N PRO A 955 -4.86 11.49 32.07
CA PRO A 955 -5.30 12.84 32.40
C PRO A 955 -5.37 13.03 33.92
N GLY A 956 -4.87 14.15 34.43
CA GLY A 956 -4.99 14.53 35.84
C GLY A 956 -4.19 13.67 36.83
N ALA A 957 -3.18 12.92 36.37
CA ALA A 957 -2.25 12.25 37.28
C ALA A 957 -1.59 13.26 38.24
N HIS A 958 -1.45 12.88 39.52
CA HIS A 958 -0.99 13.69 40.65
C HIS A 958 -1.91 14.87 41.04
N ALA A 959 -3.09 15.00 40.45
CA ALA A 959 -4.06 16.01 40.85
C ALA A 959 -5.00 15.48 41.96
N PRO A 960 -5.69 16.35 42.72
CA PRO A 960 -6.80 15.95 43.56
C PRO A 960 -7.93 15.31 42.74
N THR A 961 -8.66 14.37 43.33
CA THR A 961 -9.83 13.76 42.69
C THR A 961 -10.93 14.78 42.44
N THR A 962 -11.40 14.88 41.20
CA THR A 962 -12.52 15.75 40.80
C THR A 962 -13.81 14.98 40.50
N LEU A 963 -13.77 13.65 40.52
CA LEU A 963 -14.91 12.77 40.27
C LEU A 963 -15.67 12.51 41.58
N GLU A 964 -16.99 12.65 41.55
CA GLU A 964 -17.83 12.37 42.72
C GLU A 964 -17.97 10.86 42.95
N PRO A 965 -18.11 10.38 44.21
CA PRO A 965 -18.35 8.96 44.49
C PRO A 965 -19.58 8.44 43.74
N GLY A 966 -19.41 7.33 43.01
CA GLY A 966 -20.44 6.71 42.18
C GLY A 966 -20.52 7.21 40.74
N GLU A 967 -19.79 8.28 40.40
CA GLU A 967 -19.73 8.82 39.03
C GLU A 967 -18.99 7.87 38.08
N GLN A 968 -19.46 7.84 36.83
CA GLN A 968 -18.88 7.05 35.75
C GLN A 968 -18.80 7.89 34.47
N HIS A 969 -17.67 7.81 33.77
CA HIS A 969 -17.48 8.45 32.47
C HIS A 969 -16.77 7.53 31.48
N THR A 970 -17.10 7.68 30.20
CA THR A 970 -16.44 6.96 29.11
C THR A 970 -15.04 7.50 28.87
N CYS A 971 -14.10 6.62 28.54
CA CYS A 971 -12.70 6.97 28.26
C CYS A 971 -12.14 6.10 27.13
N LEU A 972 -10.97 6.48 26.60
CA LEU A 972 -10.37 5.81 25.46
C LEU A 972 -9.99 4.37 25.83
N ALA A 973 -9.41 4.23 27.02
CA ALA A 973 -9.00 2.97 27.60
C ALA A 973 -8.91 3.09 29.13
N VAL A 974 -8.82 1.96 29.80
CA VAL A 974 -8.54 1.87 31.25
C VAL A 974 -7.21 1.17 31.48
N THR A 975 -6.61 1.40 32.66
CA THR A 975 -5.33 0.79 33.02
C THR A 975 -5.48 -0.70 33.33
N GLY A 976 -4.49 -1.49 32.94
CA GLY A 976 -4.40 -2.91 33.26
C GLY A 976 -4.22 -3.22 34.74
N ALA A 977 -3.94 -2.20 35.58
CA ALA A 977 -3.84 -2.36 37.02
C ALA A 977 -5.14 -2.84 37.67
N LEU A 978 -6.28 -2.38 37.14
CA LEU A 978 -7.63 -2.83 37.50
C LEU A 978 -8.55 -2.66 36.29
N LEU A 979 -8.75 -3.74 35.54
CA LEU A 979 -9.53 -3.78 34.30
C LEU A 979 -10.59 -4.88 34.37
N MET A 980 -11.86 -4.50 34.52
CA MET A 980 -13.00 -5.41 34.50
C MET A 980 -13.63 -5.45 33.11
N ALA A 981 -13.80 -6.63 32.53
CA ALA A 981 -14.37 -6.81 31.21
C ALA A 981 -15.51 -7.85 31.22
N ARG A 982 -16.52 -7.62 30.40
CA ARG A 982 -17.52 -8.65 30.09
C ARG A 982 -16.93 -9.73 29.20
N SER A 983 -17.42 -10.96 29.36
CA SER A 983 -16.92 -12.11 28.61
C SER A 983 -17.15 -11.99 27.10
N ASP A 984 -18.23 -11.34 26.66
CA ASP A 984 -18.51 -11.09 25.23
C ASP A 984 -17.60 -10.03 24.62
N ALA A 985 -17.24 -8.98 25.39
CA ALA A 985 -16.21 -8.03 24.97
C ALA A 985 -14.85 -8.73 24.79
N LEU A 986 -14.47 -9.64 25.70
CA LEU A 986 -13.24 -10.42 25.59
C LEU A 986 -13.28 -11.46 24.45
N GLN A 987 -14.46 -11.99 24.13
CA GLN A 987 -14.64 -12.88 22.98
C GLN A 987 -14.32 -12.17 21.67
N VAL A 988 -14.77 -10.91 21.52
CA VAL A 988 -14.51 -10.13 20.30
C VAL A 988 -13.03 -9.77 20.16
N THR A 989 -12.31 -9.59 21.28
CA THR A 989 -10.88 -9.25 21.24
C THR A 989 -9.96 -10.47 21.18
N GLY A 990 -10.40 -11.63 21.69
CA GLY A 990 -9.54 -12.81 21.88
C GLY A 990 -8.60 -12.71 23.08
N GLY A 991 -8.81 -11.76 23.99
CA GLY A 991 -7.92 -11.48 25.13
C GLY A 991 -6.81 -10.47 24.83
N PHE A 992 -5.73 -10.49 25.60
CA PHE A 992 -4.59 -9.59 25.39
C PHE A 992 -3.76 -10.02 24.18
N ASP A 993 -3.27 -9.05 23.41
CA ASP A 993 -2.34 -9.33 22.32
C ASP A 993 -0.95 -9.72 22.87
N GLU A 994 -0.52 -10.96 22.58
CA GLU A 994 0.77 -11.51 23.03
C GLU A 994 2.00 -10.90 22.32
N SER A 995 1.80 -10.04 21.31
CA SER A 995 2.88 -9.35 20.60
C SER A 995 3.44 -8.15 21.36
N TYR A 996 2.74 -7.67 22.39
CA TYR A 996 3.25 -6.66 23.30
C TYR A 996 4.14 -7.28 24.37
N ALA A 997 5.31 -6.70 24.59
CA ALA A 997 6.31 -7.27 25.49
C ALA A 997 6.15 -6.79 26.95
N ALA A 998 5.84 -5.51 27.16
CA ALA A 998 5.90 -4.88 28.48
C ALA A 998 4.89 -3.75 28.74
N GLU A 999 4.42 -3.03 27.71
CA GLU A 999 3.51 -1.87 27.87
C GLU A 999 2.35 -1.85 26.84
N CYS A 1000 1.33 -1.02 27.08
CA CYS A 1000 0.20 -0.72 26.18
C CYS A 1000 -0.79 -1.86 25.90
N GLN A 1001 -0.69 -3.01 26.59
CA GLN A 1001 -1.56 -4.17 26.35
C GLN A 1001 -3.01 -3.92 26.75
N ASP A 1002 -3.19 -3.18 27.84
CA ASP A 1002 -4.47 -2.69 28.35
C ASP A 1002 -5.16 -1.72 27.39
N VAL A 1003 -4.41 -0.78 26.83
CA VAL A 1003 -4.91 0.17 25.83
C VAL A 1003 -5.30 -0.55 24.53
N ASP A 1004 -4.47 -1.47 24.05
CA ASP A 1004 -4.77 -2.26 22.85
C ASP A 1004 -6.05 -3.09 23.01
N LEU A 1005 -6.22 -3.76 24.17
CA LEU A 1005 -7.42 -4.52 24.49
C LEU A 1005 -8.68 -3.64 24.48
N CYS A 1006 -8.61 -2.45 25.09
CA CYS A 1006 -9.72 -1.50 25.12
C CYS A 1006 -10.12 -1.01 23.72
N LEU A 1007 -9.13 -0.71 22.87
CA LEU A 1007 -9.37 -0.23 21.50
C LEU A 1007 -9.89 -1.36 20.59
N ALA A 1008 -9.40 -2.58 20.79
CA ALA A 1008 -9.93 -3.76 20.13
C ALA A 1008 -11.40 -4.01 20.48
N ALA A 1009 -11.75 -3.89 21.77
CA ALA A 1009 -13.14 -3.99 22.22
C ALA A 1009 -14.01 -2.87 21.63
N ALA A 1010 -13.49 -1.63 21.58
CA ALA A 1010 -14.21 -0.49 21.01
C ALA A 1010 -14.48 -0.66 19.51
N ARG A 1011 -13.51 -1.18 18.75
CA ARG A 1011 -13.71 -1.57 17.34
C ARG A 1011 -14.75 -2.67 17.19
N GLY A 1012 -14.86 -3.54 18.19
CA GLY A 1012 -15.89 -4.56 18.34
C GLY A 1012 -17.27 -4.06 18.78
N GLY A 1013 -17.43 -2.76 19.04
CA GLY A 1013 -18.69 -2.16 19.51
C GLY A 1013 -18.82 -2.00 21.03
N PHE A 1014 -17.76 -2.23 21.80
CA PHE A 1014 -17.76 -2.14 23.25
C PHE A 1014 -16.87 -0.99 23.77
N ALA A 1015 -17.48 0.05 24.32
CA ALA A 1015 -16.79 1.18 24.92
C ALA A 1015 -16.13 0.83 26.28
N SER A 1016 -15.16 1.66 26.64
CA SER A 1016 -14.48 1.62 27.95
C SER A 1016 -14.94 2.77 28.84
N ALA A 1017 -15.06 2.53 30.15
CA ALA A 1017 -15.44 3.55 31.12
C ALA A 1017 -14.66 3.43 32.44
N VAL A 1018 -14.55 4.52 33.19
CA VAL A 1018 -14.02 4.52 34.55
C VAL A 1018 -15.10 4.88 35.54
N LYS A 1019 -15.11 4.21 36.69
CA LYS A 1019 -16.04 4.47 37.80
C LYS A 1019 -15.33 4.79 39.11
N HIS A 1020 -15.82 5.78 39.83
CA HIS A 1020 -15.35 6.09 41.18
C HIS A 1020 -16.14 5.24 42.20
N VAL A 1021 -15.52 4.18 42.73
CA VAL A 1021 -16.17 3.20 43.63
C VAL A 1021 -15.67 3.26 45.08
N GLY A 1022 -15.05 4.37 45.46
CA GLY A 1022 -14.33 4.55 46.71
C GLY A 1022 -12.81 4.51 46.52
N ARG A 1023 -12.07 4.54 47.63
CA ARG A 1023 -10.60 4.61 47.61
C ARG A 1023 -9.98 3.26 47.26
N ILE A 1024 -9.24 3.23 46.16
CA ILE A 1024 -8.43 2.11 45.72
C ILE A 1024 -7.01 2.62 45.51
N ILE A 1025 -6.05 2.02 46.21
CA ILE A 1025 -4.64 2.40 46.15
C ILE A 1025 -3.93 1.44 45.21
N HIS A 1026 -3.15 1.99 44.27
CA HIS A 1026 -2.23 1.22 43.44
C HIS A 1026 -0.81 1.66 43.75
N PHE A 1027 -0.02 0.74 44.34
CA PHE A 1027 1.38 0.97 44.72
C PHE A 1027 2.29 0.86 43.49
N GLU A 1028 2.11 1.78 42.54
CA GLU A 1028 2.78 1.82 41.24
C GLU A 1028 4.31 1.71 41.38
N ASN A 1029 4.91 0.88 40.53
CA ASN A 1029 6.33 0.51 40.56
C ASN A 1029 6.77 -0.21 41.85
N GLY A 1030 5.83 -0.72 42.66
CA GLY A 1030 6.14 -1.64 43.75
C GLY A 1030 6.86 -2.90 43.27
N THR A 1031 6.74 -3.24 41.98
CA THR A 1031 7.21 -4.49 41.37
C THR A 1031 8.13 -4.34 40.13
N ARG A 1032 8.34 -3.13 39.58
CA ARG A 1032 9.21 -2.83 38.41
C ARG A 1032 10.13 -1.62 38.66
N GLU A 1033 11.32 -1.59 38.07
CA GLU A 1033 12.24 -0.44 38.16
C GLU A 1033 11.81 0.71 37.23
N ILE A 1034 11.95 1.96 37.69
CA ILE A 1034 11.59 3.17 36.94
C ILE A 1034 12.62 3.43 35.84
N GLY A 1035 12.17 3.61 34.58
CA GLY A 1035 13.02 4.11 33.49
C GLY A 1035 13.09 3.26 32.21
N GLU A 1036 12.39 2.13 32.14
CA GLU A 1036 12.37 1.25 30.95
C GLU A 1036 11.05 1.39 30.15
N GLU A 1037 10.80 2.56 29.56
CA GLU A 1037 9.69 2.72 28.62
C GLU A 1037 9.91 1.82 27.39
N ASN A 1038 8.95 0.97 27.08
CA ASN A 1038 9.01 0.12 25.91
C ASN A 1038 8.48 0.88 24.69
N TRP A 1039 9.36 1.70 24.12
CA TRP A 1039 9.09 2.46 22.91
C TRP A 1039 8.71 1.57 21.70
N ALA A 1040 9.04 0.28 21.69
CA ALA A 1040 8.58 -0.63 20.64
C ALA A 1040 7.07 -0.90 20.76
N ASP A 1041 6.58 -1.15 21.98
CA ASP A 1041 5.16 -1.37 22.28
C ASP A 1041 4.33 -0.09 22.08
N ARG A 1042 4.83 1.08 22.53
CA ARG A 1042 4.18 2.37 22.27
C ARG A 1042 4.09 2.69 20.78
N ARG A 1043 5.16 2.41 20.01
CA ARG A 1043 5.13 2.55 18.54
C ARG A 1043 4.21 1.54 17.87
N ARG A 1044 4.08 0.32 18.41
CA ARG A 1044 3.14 -0.70 17.92
C ARG A 1044 1.69 -0.21 18.12
N LEU A 1045 1.36 0.24 19.33
CA LEU A 1045 0.04 0.82 19.64
C LEU A 1045 -0.28 2.00 18.70
N MET A 1046 0.64 2.95 18.53
CA MET A 1046 0.42 4.09 17.65
C MET A 1046 0.28 3.67 16.17
N ARG A 1047 1.11 2.77 15.66
CA ARG A 1047 0.96 2.27 14.27
C ARG A 1047 -0.38 1.58 14.03
N ARG A 1048 -0.86 0.82 15.02
CA ARG A 1048 -2.11 0.06 14.92
C ARG A 1048 -3.35 0.93 15.08
N TRP A 1049 -3.32 1.89 16.01
CA TRP A 1049 -4.53 2.58 16.46
C TRP A 1049 -4.56 4.08 16.22
N HIS A 1050 -3.46 4.74 15.87
CA HIS A 1050 -3.42 6.21 15.77
C HIS A 1050 -4.51 6.76 14.85
N ASN A 1051 -4.64 6.23 13.63
CA ASN A 1051 -5.68 6.66 12.69
C ASN A 1051 -7.10 6.35 13.20
N TRP A 1052 -7.27 5.28 13.97
CA TRP A 1052 -8.56 4.93 14.54
C TRP A 1052 -8.94 5.88 15.67
N ILE A 1053 -7.99 6.18 16.56
CA ILE A 1053 -8.11 7.19 17.63
C ILE A 1053 -8.40 8.57 17.02
N GLU A 1054 -7.68 8.96 15.96
CA GLU A 1054 -7.92 10.24 15.28
C GLU A 1054 -9.28 10.34 14.59
N ALA A 1055 -9.84 9.22 14.13
CA ALA A 1055 -11.10 9.22 13.39
C ALA A 1055 -12.33 9.03 14.28
N HIS A 1056 -12.18 8.39 15.44
CA HIS A 1056 -13.31 7.95 16.29
C HIS A 1056 -13.29 8.53 17.70
N TRP A 1057 -12.17 9.12 18.14
CA TRP A 1057 -12.00 9.64 19.50
C TRP A 1057 -11.64 11.13 19.55
N LEU A 1058 -10.71 11.57 18.70
CA LEU A 1058 -10.30 12.98 18.54
C LEU A 1058 -11.09 13.69 17.45
#